data_AF-A0A8I3A8Z8-F1
#
_entry.id   AF-A0A8I3A8Z8-F1
#
_cell.length_a   1.000
_cell.length_b   1.000
_cell.length_c   1.000
_cell.angle_alpha   90.00
_cell.angle_beta   90.00
_cell.angle_gamma   90.00
#
_symmetry.space_group_name_H-M   'P 1'
#
loop_
_entity.id
_entity.type
_entity.pdbx_description
1 polymer ?
#
loop_
_entity_poly.entity_id
_entity_poly.type
_entity_poly.pdbx_seq_one_letter_code
_entity_poly.pdbx_strand_id
1 'polypeptide(L)'
;MFKKPLSSTKTSAPLRSSDRRKLKQRVVQAYGISPELGDLLVPEGLMSQKVATYTNDPGVVYLSSEGDPLWFTVGKGADDLIPTVYTLWKKFDLLPWISTPAAVIPVLVGGADLMIPGVVQVVSSPTVLPQQLVSIVQHTVGSTLTRGPPLAVGRLAVDLNTLKEGAKGKAVHVLHTWKDHLFDMGSKADPPGEMEIKEDELGGEDTPKSEPAGADERQESVPDVVATDPGGTNGAASNALPPDELQAPASAPKSKPPLRASRQVSDMLRVAVLQAIETKLASLTSASFPIPASTFYSSYILPFRPAVVHKSSSDEQSPPSSYPQIDVKHSSYKSLVAFFKFLDKQRILSLKDIKPEPLVMSVSATHPDVIAHRPYTSLRDVQIKEEKREKREEEERSKVREMEVKESWKPHAASGSARFFTEGGFDSSALYSYSDLKLAVNKYVDARQLTNPRDRLYVNVGTDEVLLSTACAKGEAPENVEFLKREDVVRRLSEKMQRWYEIQAEGKDPVLKKGQLKPISVVVKVRQGRKASTLVVGFEPFFLEGEEMADELRRICACATSVSPAPGRASGLEVLIQGKQIKAVTEFLLSRGVPKKWIESPAGKKSVQIPVVLASLSSSATMTTTAVLFTVPYAGIVAQSIPSCLADSFYGIFGQQAVFKPTDVVCVTRFVQGIDNPPVIVPLPAGDDQLVWIQESAVDNALRTTAYDAQVKDFFQWLHADGTVVPPATDYQTVLFTPEPCQLSPSCTTIPHSDPPSSPSQTPSPPTHSRRFSRATGRPLRSHPPPSHTSPSRTTLSTTIVNGISMDRMRKDIRYLTNEDGTSGIESRNSFANGSRVAAAWLKAQFEDTGASCELKPFLVGFAPNVVCKYAGTLDTESIVLISGHYDSRGSFGSSRAPGGNDDGSGTISLLAIAHRIKELGLKFHTNVELVAFAGEEQGLLGSKAYARELRARDANVTLMIQADMLAYHAPNEPPQLGLPEYIGTPEVAELVTKVAAIYSPELTVGYTAACCSDHQSFHQQGYPATQVFERAGPIADPMYHNSGDVSDRPGYDFNQVRYVSRVQFATLLHAAGFELSEADD
;
A
#
# COMPACT_ATOMS: atom_id res chain seq x y z
N MET A 1 40.94 16.39 -15.20
CA MET A 1 41.52 16.53 -13.83
C MET A 1 40.77 15.70 -12.80
N PHE A 2 39.44 15.84 -12.65
CA PHE A 2 38.65 15.20 -11.58
C PHE A 2 38.11 13.79 -11.90
N LYS A 3 38.85 13.00 -12.70
CA LYS A 3 38.50 11.60 -13.04
C LYS A 3 38.62 10.64 -11.84
N LYS A 4 39.40 11.00 -10.83
CA LYS A 4 39.56 10.27 -9.58
C LYS A 4 39.06 11.12 -8.42
N PRO A 5 38.53 10.52 -7.33
CA PRO A 5 38.03 11.29 -6.21
C PRO A 5 39.14 12.15 -5.59
N LEU A 6 38.73 13.30 -5.05
CA LEU A 6 39.60 14.23 -4.34
C LEU A 6 40.26 13.53 -3.15
N SER A 7 41.57 13.71 -2.95
CA SER A 7 42.30 13.03 -1.87
C SER A 7 42.02 13.61 -0.49
N SER A 8 41.66 14.90 -0.45
CA SER A 8 41.16 15.56 0.74
C SER A 8 40.23 16.72 0.40
N THR A 9 39.16 16.84 1.17
CA THR A 9 38.16 17.91 1.09
C THR A 9 37.97 18.47 2.48
N LYS A 10 38.33 19.74 2.71
CA LYS A 10 38.07 20.41 3.99
C LYS A 10 36.63 20.91 4.06
N THR A 11 36.16 21.24 5.26
CA THR A 11 34.86 21.88 5.45
C THR A 11 34.74 23.15 4.60
N SER A 12 33.60 23.35 3.94
CA SER A 12 33.29 24.59 3.25
C SER A 12 33.11 25.74 4.25
N ALA A 13 33.44 26.96 3.84
CA ALA A 13 33.29 28.15 4.65
C ALA A 13 32.64 29.29 3.83
N PRO A 14 31.67 30.02 4.38
CA PRO A 14 31.02 31.13 3.68
C PRO A 14 32.04 32.21 3.33
N LEU A 15 32.01 32.68 2.08
CA LEU A 15 32.94 33.67 1.56
C LEU A 15 32.57 35.07 2.10
N ARG A 16 33.55 35.76 2.70
CA ARG A 16 33.32 37.12 3.25
C ARG A 16 32.94 38.10 2.14
N SER A 17 32.12 39.10 2.45
CA SER A 17 31.68 40.12 1.47
C SER A 17 32.84 40.91 0.83
N SER A 18 33.99 41.03 1.50
CA SER A 18 35.23 41.58 0.92
C SER A 18 35.83 40.66 -0.15
N ASP A 19 35.79 39.36 0.07
CA ASP A 19 36.45 38.37 -0.77
C ASP A 19 35.55 37.91 -1.92
N ARG A 20 34.20 37.92 -1.73
CA ARG A 20 33.21 37.85 -2.83
C ARG A 20 33.43 39.00 -3.82
N ARG A 21 33.59 40.24 -3.34
CA ARG A 21 33.84 41.41 -4.21
C ARG A 21 35.14 41.28 -5.02
N LYS A 22 36.23 40.81 -4.41
CA LYS A 22 37.49 40.49 -5.11
C LYS A 22 37.30 39.38 -6.16
N LEU A 23 36.56 38.32 -5.82
CA LEU A 23 36.28 37.22 -6.75
C LEU A 23 35.45 37.70 -7.94
N LYS A 24 34.39 38.49 -7.71
CA LYS A 24 33.59 39.13 -8.76
C LYS A 24 34.46 40.02 -9.66
N GLN A 25 35.29 40.88 -9.07
CA GLN A 25 36.21 41.75 -9.83
C GLN A 25 37.19 40.94 -10.68
N ARG A 26 37.73 39.83 -10.14
CA ARG A 26 38.61 38.90 -10.87
C ARG A 26 37.89 38.19 -12.01
N VAL A 27 36.64 37.77 -11.85
CA VAL A 27 35.82 37.19 -12.94
C VAL A 27 35.57 38.23 -14.04
N VAL A 28 35.11 39.42 -13.66
CA VAL A 28 34.87 40.55 -14.59
C VAL A 28 36.14 40.89 -15.38
N GLN A 29 37.29 40.99 -14.72
CA GLN A 29 38.56 41.32 -15.35
C GLN A 29 39.14 40.19 -16.21
N ALA A 30 39.03 38.94 -15.77
CA ALA A 30 39.61 37.79 -16.49
C ALA A 30 38.82 37.38 -17.74
N TYR A 31 37.50 37.64 -17.76
CA TYR A 31 36.61 37.21 -18.83
C TYR A 31 35.96 38.37 -19.61
N GLY A 32 36.28 39.63 -19.29
CA GLY A 32 35.84 40.80 -20.06
C GLY A 32 34.33 41.07 -20.01
N ILE A 33 33.63 40.58 -18.98
CA ILE A 33 32.15 40.63 -18.89
C ILE A 33 31.62 41.87 -18.15
N SER A 34 30.34 42.20 -18.33
CA SER A 34 29.72 43.33 -17.63
C SER A 34 29.66 43.10 -16.09
N PRO A 35 29.70 44.18 -15.27
CA PRO A 35 29.59 44.07 -13.81
C PRO A 35 28.29 43.42 -13.33
N GLU A 36 27.19 43.55 -14.08
CA GLU A 36 25.90 42.92 -13.82
C GLU A 36 25.97 41.40 -13.99
N LEU A 37 26.57 40.93 -15.10
CA LEU A 37 26.79 39.51 -15.33
C LEU A 37 27.75 38.90 -14.28
N GLY A 38 28.66 39.72 -13.75
CA GLY A 38 29.49 39.35 -12.60
C GLY A 38 28.71 39.00 -11.33
N ASP A 39 27.51 39.58 -11.09
CA ASP A 39 26.67 39.17 -9.96
C ASP A 39 25.95 37.84 -10.22
N LEU A 40 25.55 37.57 -11.48
CA LEU A 40 24.94 36.29 -11.87
C LEU A 40 25.91 35.11 -11.72
N LEU A 41 27.18 35.32 -12.12
CA LEU A 41 28.22 34.27 -12.05
C LEU A 41 28.92 34.17 -10.69
N VAL A 42 28.77 35.18 -9.82
CA VAL A 42 29.30 35.19 -8.45
C VAL A 42 28.20 35.67 -7.48
N PRO A 43 27.12 34.89 -7.28
CA PRO A 43 25.97 35.28 -6.47
C PRO A 43 26.30 35.50 -4.98
N GLU A 44 25.32 36.00 -4.22
CA GLU A 44 25.43 36.11 -2.77
C GLU A 44 25.44 34.73 -2.10
N GLY A 45 25.98 34.62 -0.88
CA GLY A 45 26.00 33.36 -0.13
C GLY A 45 27.01 32.29 -0.61
N LEU A 46 27.90 32.62 -1.56
CA LEU A 46 28.95 31.71 -2.04
C LEU A 46 29.76 31.08 -0.89
N MET A 47 29.98 29.77 -0.97
CA MET A 47 30.90 29.05 -0.08
C MET A 47 32.22 28.75 -0.78
N SER A 48 33.31 28.72 -0.01
CA SER A 48 34.65 28.34 -0.49
C SER A 48 35.09 27.05 0.20
N GLN A 49 35.60 26.08 -0.57
CA GLN A 49 36.05 24.80 -0.06
C GLN A 49 37.48 24.52 -0.52
N LYS A 50 38.37 24.21 0.43
CA LYS A 50 39.74 23.79 0.10
C LYS A 50 39.77 22.31 -0.20
N VAL A 51 40.27 21.97 -1.39
CA VAL A 51 40.35 20.60 -1.92
C VAL A 51 41.80 20.24 -2.24
N ALA A 52 42.08 18.94 -2.37
CA ALA A 52 43.28 18.45 -3.02
C ALA A 52 42.88 17.40 -4.08
N THR A 53 43.50 17.49 -5.27
CA THR A 53 43.33 16.48 -6.33
C THR A 53 43.84 15.12 -5.86
N TYR A 54 43.53 14.04 -6.59
CA TYR A 54 44.09 12.71 -6.32
C TYR A 54 45.65 12.69 -6.26
N THR A 55 46.31 13.60 -6.97
CA THR A 55 47.77 13.81 -6.97
C THR A 55 48.27 14.71 -5.83
N ASN A 56 47.39 15.11 -4.90
CA ASN A 56 47.61 16.04 -3.79
C ASN A 56 47.94 17.49 -4.21
N ASP A 57 47.51 17.91 -5.40
CA ASP A 57 47.61 19.32 -5.81
C ASP A 57 46.51 20.13 -5.09
N PRO A 58 46.87 21.15 -4.29
CA PRO A 58 45.89 21.92 -3.54
C PRO A 58 45.08 22.84 -4.47
N GLY A 59 43.81 23.03 -4.14
CA GLY A 59 42.91 23.91 -4.87
C GLY A 59 41.80 24.50 -4.00
N VAL A 60 41.02 25.38 -4.59
CA VAL A 60 39.80 25.96 -3.99
C VAL A 60 38.66 25.82 -4.98
N VAL A 61 37.53 25.28 -4.50
CA VAL A 61 36.26 25.24 -5.23
C VAL A 61 35.32 26.26 -4.59
N TYR A 62 34.60 27.01 -5.43
CA TYR A 62 33.58 27.98 -5.01
C TYR A 62 32.21 27.41 -5.35
N LEU A 63 31.40 27.20 -4.31
CA LEU A 63 30.09 26.56 -4.36
C LEU A 63 28.99 27.63 -4.24
N SER A 64 27.87 27.43 -4.94
CA SER A 64 26.64 28.21 -4.72
C SER A 64 26.06 27.95 -3.32
N SER A 65 25.05 28.73 -2.93
CA SER A 65 24.23 28.46 -1.75
C SER A 65 23.50 27.11 -1.77
N GLU A 66 23.32 26.54 -2.97
CA GLU A 66 22.65 25.26 -3.23
C GLU A 66 23.65 24.09 -3.37
N GLY A 67 24.97 24.38 -3.31
CA GLY A 67 26.04 23.38 -3.37
C GLY A 67 26.71 23.23 -4.74
N ASP A 68 26.18 23.83 -5.81
CA ASP A 68 26.77 23.71 -7.15
C ASP A 68 28.17 24.33 -7.23
N PRO A 69 29.21 23.59 -7.67
CA PRO A 69 30.53 24.15 -7.92
C PRO A 69 30.46 25.04 -9.16
N LEU A 70 30.73 26.34 -8.98
CA LEU A 70 30.71 27.34 -10.06
C LEU A 70 32.12 27.62 -10.59
N TRP A 71 33.11 27.71 -9.71
CA TRP A 71 34.48 28.07 -10.06
C TRP A 71 35.48 27.22 -9.32
N PHE A 72 36.63 26.93 -9.92
CA PHE A 72 37.73 26.26 -9.24
C PHE A 72 39.10 26.84 -9.60
N THR A 73 40.05 26.63 -8.69
CA THR A 73 41.48 26.94 -8.85
C THR A 73 42.27 25.70 -8.41
N VAL A 74 43.31 25.31 -9.13
CA VAL A 74 44.18 24.17 -8.75
C VAL A 74 45.65 24.54 -8.99
N GLY A 75 46.49 24.25 -7.99
CA GLY A 75 47.91 24.59 -7.97
C GLY A 75 48.26 25.48 -6.78
N LYS A 76 49.50 25.36 -6.27
CA LYS A 76 50.00 26.20 -5.19
C LYS A 76 50.17 27.65 -5.67
N GLY A 77 49.28 28.55 -5.22
CA GLY A 77 49.31 29.96 -5.62
C GLY A 77 48.76 30.24 -7.03
N ALA A 78 47.91 29.36 -7.56
CA ALA A 78 47.31 29.55 -8.88
C ALA A 78 46.25 30.67 -8.87
N ASP A 79 46.57 31.81 -9.50
CA ASP A 79 45.61 32.87 -9.81
C ASP A 79 44.76 32.61 -11.07
N ASP A 80 44.82 31.38 -11.56
CA ASP A 80 44.03 30.85 -12.66
C ASP A 80 42.65 30.38 -12.17
N LEU A 81 41.58 31.10 -12.55
CA LEU A 81 40.20 30.85 -12.10
C LEU A 81 39.39 30.24 -13.24
N ILE A 82 38.99 28.97 -13.09
CA ILE A 82 38.41 28.16 -14.17
C ILE A 82 36.91 27.94 -13.92
N PRO A 83 36.03 28.17 -14.90
CA PRO A 83 34.60 27.91 -14.77
C PRO A 83 34.33 26.40 -14.82
N THR A 84 33.33 25.94 -14.08
CA THR A 84 32.77 24.59 -14.21
C THR A 84 31.78 24.50 -15.36
N VAL A 85 31.33 23.28 -15.69
CA VAL A 85 30.21 23.11 -16.65
C VAL A 85 28.94 23.82 -16.16
N TYR A 86 28.64 23.81 -14.85
CA TYR A 86 27.51 24.56 -14.27
C TYR A 86 27.57 26.08 -14.53
N THR A 87 28.77 26.68 -14.48
CA THR A 87 28.95 28.10 -14.80
C THR A 87 28.81 28.37 -16.30
N LEU A 88 29.33 27.48 -17.14
CA LEU A 88 29.13 27.59 -18.59
C LEU A 88 27.66 27.33 -19.00
N TRP A 89 26.88 26.59 -18.21
CA TRP A 89 25.44 26.43 -18.41
C TRP A 89 24.62 27.67 -17.99
N LYS A 90 25.22 28.59 -17.22
CA LYS A 90 24.66 29.92 -16.96
C LYS A 90 25.08 30.95 -18.02
N LYS A 91 26.23 30.75 -18.68
CA LYS A 91 26.74 31.62 -19.73
C LYS A 91 27.62 30.86 -20.74
N PHE A 92 27.01 30.46 -21.85
CA PHE A 92 27.59 29.55 -22.86
C PHE A 92 28.70 30.16 -23.73
N ASP A 93 28.71 31.49 -23.84
CA ASP A 93 29.63 32.35 -24.56
C ASP A 93 30.80 32.87 -23.68
N LEU A 94 30.89 32.43 -22.42
CA LEU A 94 31.98 32.80 -21.51
C LEU A 94 33.37 32.30 -21.96
N LEU A 95 33.42 31.25 -22.79
CA LEU A 95 34.64 30.68 -23.36
C LEU A 95 34.45 30.40 -24.86
N PRO A 96 35.50 30.56 -25.69
CA PRO A 96 35.52 30.03 -27.05
C PRO A 96 35.25 28.52 -27.06
N TRP A 97 34.76 27.99 -28.17
CA TRP A 97 34.27 26.63 -28.23
C TRP A 97 34.77 25.80 -29.41
N ILE A 98 34.81 24.50 -29.16
CA ILE A 98 35.26 23.47 -30.10
C ILE A 98 34.22 22.35 -30.09
N SER A 99 33.76 21.93 -31.27
CA SER A 99 32.83 20.81 -31.40
C SER A 99 33.54 19.49 -31.73
N THR A 100 32.96 18.39 -31.24
CA THR A 100 33.48 17.03 -31.40
C THR A 100 32.35 16.06 -31.77
N PRO A 101 32.60 14.96 -32.52
CA PRO A 101 31.55 14.02 -32.86
C PRO A 101 30.96 13.35 -31.62
N ALA A 102 29.67 12.99 -31.66
CA ALA A 102 28.99 12.30 -30.55
C ALA A 102 29.74 11.05 -30.05
N ALA A 103 30.40 10.31 -30.95
CA ALA A 103 31.20 9.13 -30.62
C ALA A 103 32.43 9.41 -29.72
N VAL A 104 32.91 10.65 -29.65
CA VAL A 104 34.05 11.06 -28.83
C VAL A 104 33.63 11.47 -27.42
N ILE A 105 32.36 11.87 -27.22
CA ILE A 105 31.84 12.32 -25.92
C ILE A 105 32.02 11.27 -24.80
N PRO A 106 31.72 9.96 -24.97
CA PRO A 106 31.96 8.96 -23.92
C PRO A 106 33.44 8.82 -23.53
N VAL A 107 34.35 9.06 -24.49
CA VAL A 107 35.80 8.97 -24.27
C VAL A 107 36.30 10.21 -23.50
N LEU A 108 35.76 11.39 -23.81
CA LEU A 108 36.02 12.64 -23.08
C LEU A 108 35.50 12.60 -21.65
N VAL A 109 34.26 12.16 -21.43
CA VAL A 109 33.67 11.92 -20.09
C VAL A 109 34.47 10.86 -19.34
N GLY A 110 35.06 9.90 -20.05
CA GLY A 110 36.10 9.01 -19.52
C GLY A 110 37.41 9.70 -19.10
N GLY A 111 37.49 11.04 -19.11
CA GLY A 111 38.62 11.86 -18.70
C GLY A 111 39.85 11.76 -19.61
N ALA A 112 39.65 11.50 -20.91
CA ALA A 112 40.69 11.59 -21.92
C ALA A 112 40.84 13.04 -22.44
N ASP A 113 42.02 13.37 -22.95
CA ASP A 113 42.25 14.62 -23.68
C ASP A 113 41.58 14.57 -25.07
N LEU A 114 41.11 15.71 -25.58
CA LEU A 114 40.57 15.80 -26.94
C LEU A 114 41.72 15.70 -27.93
N MET A 115 41.66 14.71 -28.82
CA MET A 115 42.66 14.49 -29.88
C MET A 115 42.31 15.30 -31.13
N ILE A 116 43.31 15.72 -31.90
CA ILE A 116 43.12 16.55 -33.11
C ILE A 116 42.11 15.93 -34.10
N PRO A 117 42.14 14.62 -34.42
CA PRO A 117 41.14 14.00 -35.31
C PRO A 117 39.71 13.96 -34.76
N GLY A 118 39.51 14.31 -33.49
CA GLY A 118 38.21 14.42 -32.85
C GLY A 118 37.62 15.84 -32.86
N VAL A 119 38.30 16.81 -33.47
CA VAL A 119 37.79 18.18 -33.64
C VAL A 119 37.02 18.28 -34.96
N VAL A 120 35.80 18.82 -34.96
CA VAL A 120 34.98 19.02 -36.17
C VAL A 120 34.92 20.48 -36.57
N GLN A 121 34.53 21.36 -35.65
CA GLN A 121 34.46 22.80 -35.86
C GLN A 121 35.14 23.54 -34.71
N VAL A 122 35.78 24.65 -35.07
CA VAL A 122 36.40 25.61 -34.16
C VAL A 122 35.85 26.98 -34.55
N VAL A 123 35.37 27.76 -33.60
CA VAL A 123 34.93 29.14 -33.89
C VAL A 123 36.13 30.08 -33.91
N SER A 124 36.20 30.87 -34.98
CA SER A 124 37.29 31.79 -35.29
C SER A 124 37.16 33.10 -34.51
N SER A 125 37.51 33.08 -33.22
CA SER A 125 37.82 34.34 -32.52
C SER A 125 39.20 34.85 -32.98
N PRO A 126 39.39 36.15 -33.28
CA PRO A 126 40.58 36.62 -34.03
C PRO A 126 41.94 36.47 -33.33
N THR A 127 41.98 36.06 -32.06
CA THR A 127 43.24 35.95 -31.31
C THR A 127 43.16 34.85 -30.25
N VAL A 128 43.30 33.59 -30.68
CA VAL A 128 43.36 32.46 -29.74
C VAL A 128 44.81 32.12 -29.43
N LEU A 129 45.20 32.22 -28.17
CA LEU A 129 46.57 31.97 -27.71
C LEU A 129 46.75 30.51 -27.24
N PRO A 130 47.96 29.93 -27.35
CA PRO A 130 48.27 28.65 -26.72
C PRO A 130 47.93 28.66 -25.21
N GLN A 131 47.45 27.53 -24.68
CA GLN A 131 46.95 27.38 -23.30
C GLN A 131 45.65 28.14 -22.96
N GLN A 132 44.98 28.80 -23.90
CA GLN A 132 43.66 29.42 -23.66
C GLN A 132 42.60 28.37 -23.24
N LEU A 133 41.69 28.78 -22.35
CA LEU A 133 40.54 27.97 -21.95
C LEU A 133 39.50 27.90 -23.07
N VAL A 134 39.01 26.70 -23.32
CA VAL A 134 37.95 26.41 -24.30
C VAL A 134 36.90 25.49 -23.71
N SER A 135 35.67 25.65 -24.20
CA SER A 135 34.54 24.76 -23.92
C SER A 135 34.36 23.75 -25.05
N ILE A 136 34.15 22.47 -24.70
CA ILE A 136 33.97 21.39 -25.67
C ILE A 136 32.47 21.06 -25.73
N VAL A 137 31.92 21.01 -26.95
CA VAL A 137 30.51 20.72 -27.22
C VAL A 137 30.35 19.57 -28.20
N GLN A 138 29.18 18.93 -28.20
CA GLN A 138 28.84 17.97 -29.24
C GLN A 138 28.55 18.70 -30.56
N HIS A 139 29.03 18.14 -31.68
CA HIS A 139 28.71 18.62 -33.02
C HIS A 139 27.34 18.09 -33.47
N THR A 140 26.41 19.00 -33.80
CA THR A 140 25.10 18.68 -34.39
C THR A 140 25.17 18.82 -35.91
N VAL A 141 24.60 17.86 -36.64
CA VAL A 141 24.64 17.82 -38.11
C VAL A 141 23.37 18.46 -38.68
N GLY A 142 23.51 19.48 -39.54
CA GLY A 142 22.40 20.04 -40.33
C GLY A 142 21.94 21.45 -39.95
N SER A 143 22.59 22.11 -39.00
CA SER A 143 22.32 23.50 -38.64
C SER A 143 23.64 24.24 -38.37
N THR A 144 23.86 25.36 -39.07
CA THR A 144 24.98 26.28 -38.79
C THR A 144 24.64 27.29 -37.69
N LEU A 145 23.41 27.27 -37.18
CA LEU A 145 22.88 28.21 -36.20
C LEU A 145 22.56 27.57 -34.85
N THR A 146 22.81 26.27 -34.62
CA THR A 146 22.57 25.65 -33.30
C THR A 146 23.79 24.94 -32.72
N ARG A 147 23.98 25.09 -31.41
CA ARG A 147 25.12 24.57 -30.64
C ARG A 147 24.61 23.72 -29.47
N GLY A 148 25.24 22.56 -29.26
CA GLY A 148 25.00 21.74 -28.07
C GLY A 148 25.62 22.33 -26.79
N PRO A 149 25.20 21.87 -25.60
CA PRO A 149 25.71 22.38 -24.33
C PRO A 149 27.22 22.12 -24.13
N PRO A 150 27.92 22.96 -23.36
CA PRO A 150 29.27 22.69 -22.84
C PRO A 150 29.32 21.41 -22.01
N LEU A 151 30.00 20.38 -22.51
CA LEU A 151 30.15 19.08 -21.84
C LEU A 151 31.51 18.92 -21.16
N ALA A 152 32.50 19.72 -21.54
CA ALA A 152 33.81 19.75 -20.88
C ALA A 152 34.51 21.11 -21.00
N VAL A 153 35.47 21.36 -20.12
CA VAL A 153 36.34 22.54 -20.08
C VAL A 153 37.79 22.08 -20.12
N GLY A 154 38.60 22.71 -20.97
CA GLY A 154 40.01 22.36 -21.14
C GLY A 154 40.88 23.50 -21.65
N ARG A 155 42.18 23.25 -21.76
CA ARG A 155 43.17 24.18 -22.34
C ARG A 155 43.66 23.72 -23.69
N LEU A 156 43.76 24.63 -24.65
CA LEU A 156 44.36 24.35 -25.95
C LEU A 156 45.82 23.91 -25.81
N ALA A 157 46.11 22.71 -26.30
CA ALA A 157 47.44 22.10 -26.32
C ALA A 157 48.26 22.52 -27.55
N VAL A 158 47.58 22.99 -28.60
CA VAL A 158 48.16 23.46 -29.88
C VAL A 158 47.43 24.73 -30.33
N ASP A 159 48.07 25.51 -31.19
CA ASP A 159 47.43 26.66 -31.86
C ASP A 159 46.33 26.16 -32.83
N LEU A 160 45.23 26.90 -32.95
CA LEU A 160 44.16 26.63 -33.89
C LEU A 160 44.67 26.58 -35.34
N ASN A 161 45.68 27.39 -35.68
CA ASN A 161 46.32 27.38 -37.00
C ASN A 161 46.99 26.04 -37.36
N THR A 162 47.28 25.20 -36.37
CA THR A 162 47.85 23.85 -36.57
C THR A 162 46.81 22.72 -36.57
N LEU A 163 45.53 23.02 -36.35
CA LEU A 163 44.41 22.06 -36.48
C LEU A 163 44.00 21.86 -37.95
N LYS A 164 44.98 21.63 -38.84
CA LYS A 164 44.74 21.29 -40.25
C LYS A 164 44.52 19.79 -40.41
N GLU A 165 43.79 19.41 -41.46
CA GLU A 165 43.53 18.01 -41.81
C GLU A 165 44.84 17.19 -41.87
N GLY A 166 44.86 16.05 -41.18
CA GLY A 166 46.02 15.14 -41.12
C GLY A 166 46.97 15.32 -39.94
N ALA A 167 46.85 16.39 -39.13
CA ALA A 167 47.67 16.57 -37.93
C ALA A 167 47.35 15.53 -36.83
N LYS A 168 48.38 15.04 -36.13
CA LYS A 168 48.28 14.03 -35.06
C LYS A 168 48.79 14.59 -33.75
N GLY A 169 47.97 14.51 -32.70
CA GLY A 169 48.32 15.03 -31.37
C GLY A 169 47.08 15.29 -30.52
N LYS A 170 47.30 15.96 -29.39
CA LYS A 170 46.24 16.47 -28.51
C LYS A 170 45.84 17.86 -28.99
N ALA A 171 44.54 18.11 -29.09
CA ALA A 171 43.97 19.44 -29.34
C ALA A 171 43.72 20.18 -28.02
N VAL A 172 43.10 19.51 -27.04
CA VAL A 172 42.71 20.13 -25.75
C VAL A 172 43.08 19.21 -24.59
N HIS A 173 43.77 19.76 -23.60
CA HIS A 173 43.97 19.14 -22.29
C HIS A 173 42.70 19.31 -21.43
N VAL A 174 42.05 18.20 -21.09
CA VAL A 174 40.72 18.23 -20.46
C VAL A 174 40.84 18.37 -18.94
N LEU A 175 40.37 19.51 -18.43
CA LEU A 175 40.44 19.84 -17.02
C LEU A 175 39.23 19.31 -16.25
N HIS A 176 38.02 19.56 -16.74
CA HIS A 176 36.78 19.18 -16.06
C HIS A 176 35.72 18.76 -17.08
N THR A 177 34.91 17.75 -16.75
CA THR A 177 33.84 17.23 -17.61
C THR A 177 32.53 17.07 -16.86
N TRP A 178 31.43 17.08 -17.60
CA TRP A 178 30.18 16.49 -17.16
C TRP A 178 30.41 15.04 -16.70
N LYS A 179 29.73 14.62 -15.62
CA LYS A 179 29.92 13.33 -14.92
C LYS A 179 31.34 13.01 -14.40
N ASP A 180 32.17 14.03 -14.08
CA ASP A 180 33.39 13.84 -13.27
C ASP A 180 33.15 14.11 -11.76
N HIS A 181 34.14 13.82 -10.90
CA HIS A 181 33.97 13.99 -9.45
C HIS A 181 33.89 15.43 -8.96
N LEU A 182 34.15 16.44 -9.80
CA LEU A 182 33.81 17.83 -9.47
C LEU A 182 32.36 18.10 -9.85
N PHE A 183 31.86 17.56 -10.97
CA PHE A 183 30.44 17.63 -11.31
C PHE A 183 29.55 16.93 -10.26
N ASP A 184 29.99 15.79 -9.74
CA ASP A 184 29.31 15.00 -8.69
C ASP A 184 29.10 15.75 -7.37
N MET A 185 29.83 16.85 -7.13
CA MET A 185 29.67 17.69 -5.92
C MET A 185 28.44 18.60 -5.97
N GLY A 186 27.87 18.84 -7.17
CA GLY A 186 26.70 19.71 -7.37
C GLY A 186 25.37 18.96 -7.45
N SER A 187 24.36 19.67 -7.97
CA SER A 187 22.97 19.22 -8.14
C SER A 187 22.76 18.07 -9.14
N LYS A 188 23.78 17.74 -9.95
CA LYS A 188 23.77 16.66 -10.97
C LYS A 188 22.69 16.84 -12.05
N ALA A 189 22.33 18.09 -12.35
CA ALA A 189 21.37 18.43 -13.40
C ALA A 189 21.80 17.90 -14.78
N ASP A 190 20.83 17.49 -15.61
CA ASP A 190 21.08 17.12 -17.00
C ASP A 190 21.51 18.35 -17.83
N PRO A 191 22.32 18.16 -18.90
CA PRO A 191 22.76 19.26 -19.75
C PRO A 191 21.56 19.98 -20.40
N PRO A 192 21.58 21.32 -20.49
CA PRO A 192 20.55 22.07 -21.19
C PRO A 192 20.51 21.70 -22.69
N GLY A 193 19.35 21.86 -23.32
CA GLY A 193 19.11 21.48 -24.73
C GLY A 193 19.93 22.28 -25.76
N GLU A 194 19.75 21.96 -27.04
CA GLU A 194 20.38 22.71 -28.14
C GLU A 194 19.90 24.17 -28.18
N MET A 195 20.79 25.10 -28.51
CA MET A 195 20.54 26.55 -28.46
C MET A 195 21.04 27.29 -29.70
N GLU A 196 20.40 28.42 -30.01
CA GLU A 196 20.69 29.23 -31.19
C GLU A 196 21.96 30.11 -31.03
N ILE A 197 22.73 30.23 -32.11
CA ILE A 197 23.92 31.07 -32.27
C ILE A 197 23.48 32.41 -32.84
N LYS A 198 23.97 33.53 -32.26
CA LYS A 198 23.72 34.87 -32.81
C LYS A 198 24.63 35.14 -34.01
N GLU A 199 24.08 35.75 -35.06
CA GLU A 199 24.75 35.88 -36.37
C GLU A 199 26.04 36.73 -36.36
N ASP A 200 26.27 37.53 -35.31
CA ASP A 200 27.46 38.38 -35.15
C ASP A 200 28.80 37.62 -35.00
N GLU A 201 28.78 36.29 -34.77
CA GLU A 201 30.01 35.48 -34.56
C GLU A 201 30.60 34.83 -35.83
N LEU A 202 30.01 35.07 -37.02
CA LEU A 202 30.48 34.53 -38.30
C LEU A 202 31.15 35.62 -39.17
N GLY A 203 32.42 35.89 -38.89
CA GLY A 203 33.21 36.88 -39.64
C GLY A 203 33.41 36.53 -41.12
N GLY A 204 32.92 37.39 -42.02
CA GLY A 204 33.13 37.31 -43.47
C GLY A 204 34.25 38.21 -43.98
N GLU A 205 34.90 37.82 -45.08
CA GLU A 205 35.91 38.62 -45.77
C GLU A 205 35.30 39.81 -46.55
N ASP A 206 36.17 40.74 -46.93
CA ASP A 206 35.86 42.15 -47.19
C ASP A 206 35.69 42.51 -48.70
N THR A 207 35.12 43.69 -48.95
CA THR A 207 35.12 44.46 -50.21
C THR A 207 34.05 44.11 -51.31
N PRO A 208 33.70 45.04 -52.24
CA PRO A 208 32.61 46.00 -51.97
C PRO A 208 31.66 46.29 -53.17
N LYS A 209 30.50 46.95 -52.95
CA LYS A 209 29.95 47.96 -53.89
C LYS A 209 28.71 48.76 -53.43
N SER A 210 28.82 50.07 -53.64
CA SER A 210 27.77 51.06 -53.97
C SER A 210 26.52 51.19 -53.08
N GLU A 211 26.62 52.14 -52.15
CA GLU A 211 25.58 53.16 -51.89
C GLU A 211 25.31 54.00 -53.18
N PRO A 212 24.17 54.73 -53.34
CA PRO A 212 23.92 55.90 -52.47
C PRO A 212 22.45 56.34 -52.18
N ALA A 213 22.38 57.24 -51.18
CA ALA A 213 21.55 58.47 -51.10
C ALA A 213 20.11 58.48 -50.51
N GLY A 214 20.05 58.85 -49.22
CA GLY A 214 19.08 59.81 -48.64
C GLY A 214 17.64 59.33 -48.36
N ALA A 215 16.83 59.91 -47.46
CA ALA A 215 17.04 60.96 -46.43
C ALA A 215 15.73 61.01 -45.56
N ASP A 216 15.63 61.59 -44.35
CA ASP A 216 16.59 62.21 -43.42
C ASP A 216 15.95 62.38 -42.00
N GLU A 217 16.75 62.77 -40.98
CA GLU A 217 16.39 63.40 -39.68
C GLU A 217 15.41 62.68 -38.69
N ARG A 218 15.52 62.77 -37.35
CA ARG A 218 16.54 63.29 -36.39
C ARG A 218 16.23 62.77 -34.96
N GLN A 219 17.29 62.51 -34.18
CA GLN A 219 17.52 62.82 -32.73
C GLN A 219 16.46 62.43 -31.66
N GLU A 220 16.83 61.62 -30.65
CA GLU A 220 17.33 62.00 -29.29
C GLU A 220 16.26 62.69 -28.40
N SER A 221 16.17 62.48 -27.08
CA SER A 221 16.80 61.51 -26.16
C SER A 221 16.01 61.44 -24.83
N VAL A 222 16.30 60.41 -24.03
CA VAL A 222 16.19 60.32 -22.55
C VAL A 222 16.74 61.62 -21.85
N PRO A 223 16.51 61.91 -20.52
CA PRO A 223 15.98 61.04 -19.45
C PRO A 223 15.17 61.71 -18.28
N ASP A 224 14.93 60.93 -17.21
CA ASP A 224 15.45 61.17 -15.82
C ASP A 224 14.57 61.54 -14.57
N VAL A 225 14.76 60.69 -13.54
CA VAL A 225 14.78 60.79 -12.04
C VAL A 225 13.68 61.46 -11.14
N VAL A 226 13.62 60.88 -9.92
CA VAL A 226 13.28 61.38 -8.57
C VAL A 226 11.85 61.17 -8.00
N ALA A 227 11.73 60.07 -7.25
CA ALA A 227 11.31 59.91 -5.83
C ALA A 227 10.50 60.97 -5.03
N THR A 228 9.91 60.43 -3.94
CA THR A 228 9.50 61.02 -2.63
C THR A 228 7.99 61.04 -2.28
N ASP A 229 7.70 60.36 -1.16
CA ASP A 229 6.53 60.45 -0.25
C ASP A 229 6.72 61.70 0.68
N PRO A 230 5.88 62.07 1.69
CA PRO A 230 4.62 61.49 2.18
C PRO A 230 3.51 62.53 2.58
N GLY A 231 2.39 62.08 3.19
CA GLY A 231 1.74 62.86 4.28
C GLY A 231 0.20 62.84 4.47
N GLY A 232 -0.25 62.45 5.67
CA GLY A 232 -0.91 63.44 6.55
C GLY A 232 -2.45 63.54 6.73
N THR A 233 -3.05 62.57 7.44
CA THR A 233 -3.99 62.75 8.60
C THR A 233 -5.31 63.57 8.57
N ASN A 234 -6.29 63.02 9.35
CA ASN A 234 -7.38 63.65 10.14
C ASN A 234 -8.82 63.73 9.58
N GLY A 235 -9.82 63.42 10.44
CA GLY A 235 -10.94 64.37 10.53
C GLY A 235 -12.35 64.08 11.11
N ALA A 236 -12.70 62.90 11.63
CA ALA A 236 -13.83 62.68 12.59
C ALA A 236 -15.32 63.06 12.24
N ALA A 237 -16.23 62.54 13.10
CA ALA A 237 -17.61 62.98 13.41
C ALA A 237 -18.86 62.42 12.66
N SER A 238 -19.35 61.27 13.14
CA SER A 238 -20.74 60.99 13.58
C SER A 238 -21.97 61.65 12.91
N ASN A 239 -22.91 60.85 12.35
CA ASN A 239 -24.14 60.42 13.07
C ASN A 239 -25.12 59.52 12.24
N ALA A 240 -26.06 58.93 12.97
CA ALA A 240 -27.02 57.87 12.65
C ALA A 240 -28.00 58.01 11.45
N LEU A 241 -28.29 56.84 10.84
CA LEU A 241 -29.59 56.26 10.38
C LEU A 241 -30.57 57.06 9.45
N PRO A 242 -31.43 56.35 8.66
CA PRO A 242 -32.00 56.86 7.39
C PRO A 242 -33.39 57.52 7.54
N PRO A 243 -33.95 58.15 6.48
CA PRO A 243 -34.96 57.41 5.67
C PRO A 243 -35.08 57.75 4.17
N ASP A 244 -35.48 56.72 3.42
CA ASP A 244 -36.46 56.58 2.29
C ASP A 244 -36.72 57.57 1.12
N GLU A 245 -37.23 56.92 0.06
CA GLU A 245 -38.03 57.38 -1.10
C GLU A 245 -37.54 58.45 -2.11
N LEU A 246 -37.59 58.08 -3.39
CA LEU A 246 -38.44 58.74 -4.40
C LEU A 246 -38.73 57.83 -5.62
N GLN A 247 -39.90 57.97 -6.23
CA GLN A 247 -40.51 56.98 -7.14
C GLN A 247 -40.37 57.32 -8.64
N ALA A 248 -40.30 56.26 -9.47
CA ALA A 248 -40.81 56.10 -10.85
C ALA A 248 -40.50 57.14 -11.97
N PRO A 249 -40.26 56.67 -13.22
CA PRO A 249 -41.40 56.62 -14.16
C PRO A 249 -41.53 55.29 -14.94
N ALA A 250 -42.47 55.23 -15.89
CA ALA A 250 -43.14 53.98 -16.31
C ALA A 250 -42.82 53.45 -17.73
N SER A 251 -43.13 52.15 -17.90
CA SER A 251 -43.58 51.44 -19.12
C SER A 251 -42.71 51.37 -20.40
N ALA A 252 -42.23 50.16 -20.75
CA ALA A 252 -42.55 49.38 -21.98
C ALA A 252 -41.81 48.01 -21.97
N PRO A 253 -42.16 47.01 -22.81
CA PRO A 253 -42.95 45.85 -22.41
C PRO A 253 -42.15 44.60 -22.02
N LYS A 254 -42.72 43.78 -21.12
CA LYS A 254 -42.22 42.43 -20.81
C LYS A 254 -42.58 41.45 -21.94
N SER A 255 -41.61 41.02 -22.73
CA SER A 255 -41.77 39.86 -23.63
C SER A 255 -41.94 38.58 -22.80
N LYS A 256 -43.11 37.94 -22.86
CA LYS A 256 -43.28 36.57 -22.34
C LYS A 256 -42.29 35.64 -23.07
N PRO A 257 -41.60 34.70 -22.39
CA PRO A 257 -40.85 33.67 -23.10
C PRO A 257 -41.81 32.91 -24.03
N PRO A 258 -41.37 32.54 -25.25
CA PRO A 258 -42.25 31.92 -26.24
C PRO A 258 -42.82 30.62 -25.69
N LEU A 259 -44.15 30.44 -25.83
CA LEU A 259 -44.89 29.29 -25.29
C LEU A 259 -44.27 27.94 -25.70
N ARG A 260 -43.68 27.85 -26.90
CA ARG A 260 -42.91 26.68 -27.37
C ARG A 260 -41.75 26.30 -26.44
N ALA A 261 -40.95 27.26 -25.96
CA ALA A 261 -39.83 26.99 -25.07
C ALA A 261 -40.29 26.52 -23.68
N SER A 262 -41.34 27.14 -23.12
CA SER A 262 -41.88 26.72 -21.81
C SER A 262 -42.49 25.33 -21.83
N ARG A 263 -43.02 24.89 -22.98
CA ARG A 263 -43.53 23.53 -23.18
C ARG A 263 -42.39 22.52 -23.31
N GLN A 264 -41.36 22.82 -24.09
CA GLN A 264 -40.15 21.97 -24.19
C GLN A 264 -39.51 21.74 -22.81
N VAL A 265 -39.43 22.76 -21.95
CA VAL A 265 -38.96 22.61 -20.56
C VAL A 265 -39.87 21.67 -19.76
N SER A 266 -41.19 21.83 -19.84
CA SER A 266 -42.14 20.93 -19.18
C SER A 266 -42.02 19.47 -19.64
N ASP A 267 -41.86 19.26 -20.94
CA ASP A 267 -41.73 17.94 -21.55
C ASP A 267 -40.39 17.29 -21.11
N MET A 268 -39.28 18.04 -21.10
CA MET A 268 -37.98 17.57 -20.57
C MET A 268 -38.03 17.22 -19.08
N LEU A 269 -38.72 18.01 -18.25
CA LEU A 269 -38.88 17.71 -16.83
C LEU A 269 -39.77 16.47 -16.59
N ARG A 270 -40.82 16.26 -17.40
CA ARG A 270 -41.63 15.02 -17.36
C ARG A 270 -40.79 13.82 -17.76
N VAL A 271 -40.04 13.92 -18.86
CA VAL A 271 -39.15 12.84 -19.36
C VAL A 271 -38.06 12.50 -18.33
N ALA A 272 -37.49 13.48 -17.63
CA ALA A 272 -36.55 13.23 -16.53
C ALA A 272 -37.19 12.49 -15.33
N VAL A 273 -38.46 12.74 -15.02
CA VAL A 273 -39.22 11.95 -14.02
C VAL A 273 -39.40 10.51 -14.49
N LEU A 274 -39.78 10.28 -15.75
CA LEU A 274 -39.95 8.93 -16.30
C LEU A 274 -38.62 8.15 -16.28
N GLN A 275 -37.52 8.77 -16.74
CA GLN A 275 -36.16 8.22 -16.68
C GLN A 275 -35.77 7.87 -15.24
N ALA A 276 -36.05 8.75 -14.28
CA ALA A 276 -35.74 8.49 -12.87
C ALA A 276 -36.60 7.38 -12.27
N ILE A 277 -37.86 7.22 -12.70
CA ILE A 277 -38.72 6.11 -12.28
C ILE A 277 -38.16 4.79 -12.81
N GLU A 278 -37.97 4.67 -14.13
CA GLU A 278 -37.47 3.45 -14.77
C GLU A 278 -36.11 3.01 -14.21
N THR A 279 -35.16 3.93 -14.05
CA THR A 279 -33.76 3.58 -13.72
C THR A 279 -33.42 3.55 -12.23
N LYS A 280 -34.26 4.11 -11.34
CA LYS A 280 -33.94 4.19 -9.90
C LYS A 280 -35.14 4.14 -8.95
N LEU A 281 -36.19 4.93 -9.19
CA LEU A 281 -37.29 5.05 -8.21
C LEU A 281 -38.21 3.81 -8.21
N ALA A 282 -38.32 3.07 -9.31
CA ALA A 282 -39.04 1.80 -9.37
C ALA A 282 -38.39 0.69 -8.53
N SER A 283 -37.08 0.78 -8.27
CA SER A 283 -36.34 -0.14 -7.38
C SER A 283 -36.34 0.30 -5.90
N LEU A 284 -36.95 1.44 -5.56
CA LEU A 284 -37.03 1.88 -4.17
C LEU A 284 -38.16 1.18 -3.42
N THR A 285 -37.88 0.75 -2.20
CA THR A 285 -38.87 0.18 -1.29
C THR A 285 -39.82 1.27 -0.78
N SER A 286 -41.04 0.88 -0.35
CA SER A 286 -42.04 1.81 0.19
C SER A 286 -41.53 2.64 1.38
N ALA A 287 -40.53 2.16 2.13
CA ALA A 287 -39.86 2.88 3.21
C ALA A 287 -39.00 4.08 2.74
N SER A 288 -38.74 4.19 1.43
CA SER A 288 -38.03 5.34 0.84
C SER A 288 -38.96 6.56 0.65
N PHE A 289 -40.26 6.42 0.91
CA PHE A 289 -41.25 7.49 0.88
C PHE A 289 -41.84 7.68 2.30
N PRO A 290 -42.25 8.89 2.70
CA PRO A 290 -42.40 10.10 1.90
C PRO A 290 -41.09 10.86 1.57
N ILE A 291 -40.99 11.43 0.36
CA ILE A 291 -39.89 12.30 -0.07
C ILE A 291 -40.41 13.74 -0.26
N PRO A 292 -39.81 14.78 0.34
CA PRO A 292 -40.17 16.17 0.06
C PRO A 292 -39.98 16.54 -1.42
N ALA A 293 -40.90 17.33 -1.98
CA ALA A 293 -40.88 17.67 -3.41
C ALA A 293 -39.58 18.38 -3.83
N SER A 294 -39.01 19.25 -2.99
CA SER A 294 -37.72 19.90 -3.21
C SER A 294 -36.57 18.89 -3.39
N THR A 295 -36.43 17.96 -2.43
CA THR A 295 -35.44 16.86 -2.44
C THR A 295 -35.65 15.91 -3.61
N PHE A 296 -36.90 15.61 -3.96
CA PHE A 296 -37.22 14.78 -5.12
C PHE A 296 -36.74 15.44 -6.42
N TYR A 297 -36.99 16.75 -6.55
CA TYR A 297 -36.58 17.52 -7.72
C TYR A 297 -35.06 17.63 -7.85
N SER A 298 -34.34 17.96 -6.77
CA SER A 298 -32.88 18.09 -6.79
C SER A 298 -32.15 16.76 -7.03
N SER A 299 -32.67 15.66 -6.48
CA SER A 299 -31.96 14.37 -6.42
C SER A 299 -32.34 13.41 -7.54
N TYR A 300 -33.54 13.55 -8.10
CA TYR A 300 -34.09 12.62 -9.09
C TYR A 300 -34.56 13.29 -10.39
N ILE A 301 -34.89 14.58 -10.40
CA ILE A 301 -35.30 15.26 -11.65
C ILE A 301 -34.11 15.95 -12.31
N LEU A 302 -33.35 16.78 -11.58
CA LEU A 302 -32.22 17.52 -12.17
C LEU A 302 -31.06 16.63 -12.69
N PRO A 303 -30.62 15.56 -12.02
CA PRO A 303 -29.48 14.75 -12.49
C PRO A 303 -29.85 13.81 -13.63
N PHE A 304 -31.12 13.42 -13.74
CA PHE A 304 -31.63 12.48 -14.75
C PHE A 304 -32.10 13.17 -16.04
N ARG A 305 -31.85 14.48 -16.21
CA ARG A 305 -32.10 15.18 -17.49
C ARG A 305 -31.17 14.66 -18.60
N PRO A 306 -31.57 14.70 -19.88
CA PRO A 306 -30.73 14.30 -21.00
C PRO A 306 -29.41 15.08 -21.03
N ALA A 307 -28.29 14.37 -21.24
CA ALA A 307 -26.98 15.01 -21.38
C ALA A 307 -26.80 15.75 -22.72
N VAL A 308 -27.53 15.32 -23.76
CA VAL A 308 -27.53 15.94 -25.09
C VAL A 308 -28.95 16.34 -25.46
N VAL A 309 -29.15 17.61 -25.81
CA VAL A 309 -30.42 18.10 -26.36
C VAL A 309 -30.32 18.05 -27.88
N HIS A 310 -31.06 17.15 -28.53
CA HIS A 310 -31.21 17.18 -29.97
C HIS A 310 -31.96 18.46 -30.38
N LYS A 311 -31.25 19.42 -30.98
CA LYS A 311 -31.86 20.56 -31.67
C LYS A 311 -32.68 20.04 -32.86
N SER A 312 -33.81 20.70 -33.14
CA SER A 312 -34.62 20.38 -34.32
C SER A 312 -33.98 20.91 -35.60
N SER A 313 -33.21 20.04 -36.27
CA SER A 313 -33.06 19.95 -37.73
C SER A 313 -32.90 21.23 -38.56
N SER A 314 -32.19 22.27 -38.08
CA SER A 314 -32.00 23.50 -38.88
C SER A 314 -30.80 24.40 -38.52
N ASP A 315 -29.77 23.93 -37.80
CA ASP A 315 -28.50 24.67 -37.64
C ASP A 315 -27.34 23.75 -37.21
N GLU A 316 -26.45 23.38 -38.14
CA GLU A 316 -25.27 22.51 -37.94
C GLU A 316 -23.93 23.27 -37.96
N GLN A 317 -23.81 24.41 -37.27
CA GLN A 317 -22.51 25.06 -37.03
C GLN A 317 -22.45 25.76 -35.65
N SER A 318 -22.34 24.99 -34.58
CA SER A 318 -21.87 25.48 -33.27
C SER A 318 -21.29 24.32 -32.44
N PRO A 319 -20.16 24.48 -31.74
CA PRO A 319 -19.67 23.46 -30.80
C PRO A 319 -20.65 23.28 -29.62
N PRO A 320 -20.59 22.14 -28.88
CA PRO A 320 -21.52 21.83 -27.80
C PRO A 320 -21.29 22.73 -26.57
N SER A 321 -21.86 23.93 -26.59
CA SER A 321 -21.75 24.91 -25.53
C SER A 321 -22.78 24.69 -24.42
N SER A 322 -22.30 24.54 -23.19
CA SER A 322 -22.99 24.80 -21.91
C SER A 322 -24.36 24.11 -21.68
N TYR A 323 -24.42 23.25 -20.66
CA TYR A 323 -25.68 22.66 -20.20
C TYR A 323 -26.70 23.76 -19.81
N PRO A 324 -27.88 23.84 -20.46
CA PRO A 324 -28.86 24.85 -20.11
C PRO A 324 -29.38 24.62 -18.68
N GLN A 325 -29.31 25.65 -17.84
CA GLN A 325 -29.86 25.63 -16.47
C GLN A 325 -31.40 25.63 -16.49
N ILE A 326 -31.97 24.48 -16.83
CA ILE A 326 -33.42 24.27 -16.84
C ILE A 326 -33.92 24.14 -15.38
N ASP A 327 -34.79 25.06 -15.00
CA ASP A 327 -35.49 25.19 -13.71
C ASP A 327 -37.01 25.10 -13.97
N VAL A 328 -37.78 24.51 -13.06
CA VAL A 328 -39.25 24.46 -13.09
C VAL A 328 -39.90 25.85 -13.24
N LYS A 329 -39.24 26.93 -12.83
CA LYS A 329 -39.64 28.33 -13.11
C LYS A 329 -39.80 28.64 -14.61
N HIS A 330 -39.04 27.97 -15.47
CA HIS A 330 -39.07 28.10 -16.92
C HIS A 330 -40.09 27.15 -17.60
N SER A 331 -40.73 26.27 -16.83
CA SER A 331 -41.79 25.37 -17.32
C SER A 331 -43.13 26.10 -17.50
N SER A 332 -44.06 25.47 -18.22
CA SER A 332 -45.46 25.93 -18.31
C SER A 332 -46.17 26.00 -16.95
N TYR A 333 -45.69 25.27 -15.94
CA TYR A 333 -46.28 25.20 -14.60
C TYR A 333 -45.78 26.30 -13.65
N LYS A 334 -44.61 26.90 -13.93
CA LYS A 334 -43.97 28.02 -13.21
C LYS A 334 -43.61 27.80 -11.73
N SER A 335 -44.15 26.77 -11.07
CA SER A 335 -43.80 26.39 -9.70
C SER A 335 -43.73 24.88 -9.53
N LEU A 336 -42.94 24.45 -8.54
CA LEU A 336 -42.76 23.04 -8.21
C LEU A 336 -44.09 22.37 -7.83
N VAL A 337 -44.86 23.02 -6.96
CA VAL A 337 -46.17 22.51 -6.49
C VAL A 337 -47.15 22.32 -7.66
N ALA A 338 -47.18 23.25 -8.63
CA ALA A 338 -48.05 23.11 -9.80
C ALA A 338 -47.63 21.96 -10.73
N PHE A 339 -46.32 21.75 -10.91
CA PHE A 339 -45.79 20.64 -11.72
C PHE A 339 -46.07 19.28 -11.06
N PHE A 340 -45.82 19.14 -9.76
CA PHE A 340 -46.07 17.89 -9.05
C PHE A 340 -47.57 17.57 -8.99
N LYS A 341 -48.46 18.56 -8.74
CA LYS A 341 -49.91 18.36 -8.80
C LYS A 341 -50.43 17.94 -10.18
N PHE A 342 -49.74 18.31 -11.26
CA PHE A 342 -50.01 17.76 -12.58
C PHE A 342 -49.63 16.28 -12.68
N LEU A 343 -48.45 15.87 -12.19
CA LEU A 343 -48.02 14.46 -12.21
C LEU A 343 -48.90 13.56 -11.32
N ASP A 344 -49.38 14.09 -10.19
CA ASP A 344 -50.36 13.45 -9.30
C ASP A 344 -51.72 13.25 -9.98
N LYS A 345 -52.25 14.29 -10.65
CA LYS A 345 -53.46 14.19 -11.48
C LYS A 345 -53.31 13.18 -12.64
N GLN A 346 -52.09 12.95 -13.12
CA GLN A 346 -51.77 11.93 -14.12
C GLN A 346 -51.49 10.55 -13.51
N ARG A 347 -51.50 10.40 -12.18
CA ARG A 347 -51.19 9.14 -11.45
C ARG A 347 -49.79 8.57 -11.71
N ILE A 348 -48.84 9.42 -12.10
CA ILE A 348 -47.42 9.03 -12.26
C ILE A 348 -46.74 8.96 -10.89
N LEU A 349 -47.17 9.81 -9.95
CA LEU A 349 -46.79 9.81 -8.55
C LEU A 349 -48.03 10.08 -7.68
N SER A 350 -47.88 9.93 -6.36
CA SER A 350 -48.91 10.25 -5.37
C SER A 350 -48.41 11.37 -4.45
N LEU A 351 -49.23 12.38 -4.20
CA LEU A 351 -48.89 13.50 -3.31
C LEU A 351 -49.72 13.54 -2.03
N LYS A 352 -49.08 14.06 -0.98
CA LYS A 352 -49.74 14.53 0.24
C LYS A 352 -49.35 15.98 0.50
N ASP A 353 -50.33 16.88 0.35
CA ASP A 353 -50.16 18.31 0.67
C ASP A 353 -49.99 18.49 2.19
N ILE A 354 -48.76 18.77 2.63
CA ILE A 354 -48.39 19.09 4.01
C ILE A 354 -47.65 20.44 4.00
N LYS A 355 -47.69 21.20 5.09
CA LYS A 355 -46.87 22.41 5.26
C LYS A 355 -45.53 22.03 5.92
N PRO A 356 -44.38 22.57 5.50
CA PRO A 356 -44.23 23.69 4.57
C PRO A 356 -44.25 23.33 3.07
N GLU A 357 -44.02 22.07 2.67
CA GLU A 357 -44.01 21.64 1.26
C GLU A 357 -44.66 20.26 1.05
N PRO A 358 -45.21 19.97 -0.16
CA PRO A 358 -45.87 18.69 -0.43
C PRO A 358 -44.88 17.52 -0.46
N LEU A 359 -45.35 16.36 0.02
CA LEU A 359 -44.58 15.13 0.05
C LEU A 359 -45.03 14.18 -1.08
N VAL A 360 -44.06 13.59 -1.78
CA VAL A 360 -44.26 12.46 -2.68
C VAL A 360 -44.38 11.19 -1.84
N MET A 361 -45.53 10.52 -1.92
CA MET A 361 -45.85 9.33 -1.14
C MET A 361 -45.52 8.01 -1.86
N SER A 362 -45.52 8.01 -3.19
CA SER A 362 -45.14 6.88 -4.04
C SER A 362 -44.98 7.31 -5.50
N VAL A 363 -44.40 6.44 -6.33
CA VAL A 363 -44.34 6.57 -7.79
C VAL A 363 -44.93 5.33 -8.45
N SER A 364 -45.53 5.48 -9.64
CA SER A 364 -46.13 4.37 -10.39
C SER A 364 -45.18 3.84 -11.46
N ALA A 365 -44.48 2.74 -11.15
CA ALA A 365 -43.65 2.01 -12.13
C ALA A 365 -44.49 1.32 -13.23
N THR A 366 -45.78 1.08 -12.99
CA THR A 366 -46.71 0.43 -13.92
C THR A 366 -47.48 1.42 -14.81
N HIS A 367 -47.17 2.72 -14.74
CA HIS A 367 -47.84 3.74 -15.55
C HIS A 367 -47.47 3.57 -17.06
N PRO A 368 -48.42 3.68 -18.01
CA PRO A 368 -48.16 3.50 -19.44
C PRO A 368 -46.98 4.33 -19.97
N ASP A 369 -46.90 5.62 -19.63
CA ASP A 369 -45.79 6.49 -20.04
C ASP A 369 -44.42 6.08 -19.47
N VAL A 370 -44.36 5.34 -18.35
CA VAL A 370 -43.11 4.82 -17.79
C VAL A 370 -42.69 3.57 -18.58
N ILE A 371 -43.62 2.67 -18.87
CA ILE A 371 -43.38 1.46 -19.67
C ILE A 371 -43.02 1.80 -21.12
N ALA A 372 -43.59 2.89 -21.66
CA ALA A 372 -43.31 3.39 -23.01
C ALA A 372 -42.11 4.36 -23.09
N HIS A 373 -41.46 4.66 -21.95
CA HIS A 373 -40.28 5.52 -21.94
C HIS A 373 -39.09 4.82 -22.63
N ARG A 374 -38.15 5.62 -23.16
CA ARG A 374 -36.92 5.11 -23.77
C ARG A 374 -35.72 5.65 -23.01
N PRO A 375 -34.89 4.78 -22.39
CA PRO A 375 -33.67 5.19 -21.70
C PRO A 375 -32.75 6.05 -22.56
N TYR A 376 -32.20 7.10 -21.97
CA TYR A 376 -31.16 7.96 -22.58
C TYR A 376 -30.01 8.22 -21.61
N THR A 377 -28.86 8.64 -22.13
CA THR A 377 -27.71 9.07 -21.30
C THR A 377 -28.02 10.36 -20.55
N SER A 378 -28.06 10.28 -19.22
CA SER A 378 -28.33 11.42 -18.35
C SER A 378 -27.06 12.18 -17.96
N LEU A 379 -27.20 13.40 -17.44
CA LEU A 379 -26.09 14.18 -16.91
C LEU A 379 -25.31 13.42 -15.82
N ARG A 380 -26.03 12.67 -14.98
CA ARG A 380 -25.45 11.81 -13.94
C ARG A 380 -24.54 10.72 -14.52
N ASP A 381 -24.87 10.16 -15.68
CA ASP A 381 -24.09 9.09 -16.31
C ASP A 381 -22.77 9.63 -16.90
N VAL A 382 -22.78 10.88 -17.38
CA VAL A 382 -21.57 11.59 -17.84
C VAL A 382 -20.65 11.89 -16.66
N GLN A 383 -21.18 12.44 -15.55
CA GLN A 383 -20.41 12.73 -14.34
C GLN A 383 -19.72 11.48 -13.77
N ILE A 384 -20.46 10.35 -13.67
CA ILE A 384 -19.91 9.06 -13.22
C ILE A 384 -18.79 8.55 -14.15
N LYS A 385 -18.80 8.90 -15.44
CA LYS A 385 -17.78 8.51 -16.41
C LYS A 385 -16.51 9.36 -16.28
N GLU A 386 -16.64 10.66 -16.01
CA GLU A 386 -15.52 11.57 -15.80
C GLU A 386 -14.77 11.26 -14.49
N GLU A 387 -15.49 11.08 -13.37
CA GLU A 387 -14.91 10.67 -12.07
C GLU A 387 -14.12 9.35 -12.16
N LYS A 388 -14.56 8.42 -13.03
CA LYS A 388 -13.86 7.14 -13.27
C LYS A 388 -12.59 7.29 -14.10
N ARG A 389 -12.50 8.30 -14.97
CA ARG A 389 -11.29 8.58 -15.76
C ARG A 389 -10.21 9.18 -14.86
N GLU A 390 -10.55 10.22 -14.10
CA GLU A 390 -9.62 10.93 -13.22
C GLU A 390 -8.98 9.98 -12.20
N LYS A 391 -9.77 9.09 -11.57
CA LYS A 391 -9.24 8.06 -10.65
C LYS A 391 -8.24 7.09 -11.28
N ARG A 392 -8.37 6.76 -12.58
CA ARG A 392 -7.38 5.90 -13.26
C ARG A 392 -6.07 6.64 -13.48
N GLU A 393 -6.15 7.88 -13.93
CA GLU A 393 -4.97 8.72 -14.19
C GLU A 393 -4.24 9.16 -12.90
N GLU A 394 -4.90 9.07 -11.74
CA GLU A 394 -4.29 9.27 -10.42
C GLU A 394 -3.64 7.98 -9.88
N GLU A 395 -4.30 6.81 -10.02
CA GLU A 395 -3.73 5.50 -9.63
C GLU A 395 -2.46 5.10 -10.43
N GLU A 396 -2.32 5.58 -11.68
CA GLU A 396 -1.12 5.34 -12.49
C GLU A 396 0.06 6.25 -12.10
N ARG A 397 -0.20 7.44 -11.55
CA ARG A 397 0.84 8.38 -11.11
C ARG A 397 1.43 8.06 -9.73
N SER A 398 0.73 7.30 -8.89
CA SER A 398 1.12 7.08 -7.48
C SER A 398 1.95 5.82 -7.22
N LYS A 399 2.34 5.05 -8.25
CA LYS A 399 3.14 3.83 -8.08
C LYS A 399 4.64 4.14 -8.19
N VAL A 400 5.33 4.14 -7.05
CA VAL A 400 6.80 4.01 -7.03
C VAL A 400 7.15 2.67 -7.69
N ARG A 401 7.97 2.68 -8.74
CA ARG A 401 8.40 1.44 -9.41
C ARG A 401 9.44 0.72 -8.55
N GLU A 402 9.21 -0.56 -8.28
CA GLU A 402 10.17 -1.40 -7.54
C GLU A 402 11.51 -1.50 -8.29
N MET A 403 12.62 -1.56 -7.55
CA MET A 403 13.94 -1.77 -8.16
C MET A 403 14.01 -3.17 -8.78
N GLU A 404 14.37 -3.23 -10.07
CA GLU A 404 14.55 -4.51 -10.75
C GLU A 404 15.93 -5.09 -10.45
N VAL A 405 15.97 -6.35 -10.03
CA VAL A 405 17.22 -7.07 -9.71
C VAL A 405 17.31 -8.34 -10.55
N LYS A 406 18.26 -8.34 -11.49
CA LYS A 406 18.55 -9.45 -12.40
C LYS A 406 19.80 -10.19 -11.92
N GLU A 407 19.68 -11.48 -11.63
CA GLU A 407 20.83 -12.35 -11.39
C GLU A 407 21.28 -13.00 -12.70
N SER A 408 22.59 -13.15 -12.88
CA SER A 408 23.18 -13.70 -14.10
C SER A 408 24.44 -14.50 -13.81
N TRP A 409 24.76 -15.44 -14.69
CA TRP A 409 25.87 -16.36 -14.56
C TRP A 409 26.80 -16.23 -15.77
N LYS A 410 28.09 -16.09 -15.50
CA LYS A 410 29.14 -16.09 -16.53
C LYS A 410 29.90 -17.43 -16.50
N PRO A 411 30.13 -18.09 -17.65
CA PRO A 411 30.94 -19.30 -17.70
C PRO A 411 32.34 -19.04 -17.12
N HIS A 412 32.88 -20.01 -16.37
CA HIS A 412 34.13 -19.83 -15.65
C HIS A 412 35.11 -20.97 -15.93
N ALA A 413 36.27 -20.65 -16.50
CA ALA A 413 37.25 -21.64 -16.94
C ALA A 413 37.79 -22.50 -15.80
N ALA A 414 38.13 -21.90 -14.65
CA ALA A 414 38.72 -22.62 -13.52
C ALA A 414 37.74 -23.56 -12.79
N SER A 415 36.44 -23.51 -13.10
CA SER A 415 35.43 -24.43 -12.53
C SER A 415 35.02 -25.55 -13.50
N GLY A 416 35.59 -25.60 -14.71
CA GLY A 416 35.16 -26.49 -15.78
C GLY A 416 33.88 -26.03 -16.51
N SER A 417 33.07 -25.15 -15.92
CA SER A 417 31.79 -24.72 -16.52
C SER A 417 31.93 -24.11 -17.92
N ALA A 418 33.06 -23.46 -18.25
CA ALA A 418 33.29 -22.92 -19.59
C ALA A 418 33.35 -24.02 -20.68
N ARG A 419 33.77 -25.25 -20.35
CA ARG A 419 33.86 -26.38 -21.29
C ARG A 419 32.49 -26.73 -21.88
N PHE A 420 31.45 -26.72 -21.05
CA PHE A 420 30.06 -26.92 -21.47
C PHE A 420 29.59 -25.91 -22.53
N PHE A 421 29.92 -24.63 -22.37
CA PHE A 421 29.53 -23.61 -23.35
C PHE A 421 30.31 -23.76 -24.65
N THR A 422 31.64 -23.90 -24.58
CA THR A 422 32.49 -24.04 -25.76
C THR A 422 32.17 -25.30 -26.57
N GLU A 423 32.03 -26.45 -25.93
CA GLU A 423 31.68 -27.72 -26.60
C GLU A 423 30.19 -27.87 -26.93
N GLY A 424 29.35 -26.98 -26.40
CA GLY A 424 27.93 -26.85 -26.74
C GLY A 424 27.61 -25.87 -27.87
N GLY A 425 28.61 -25.11 -28.35
CA GLY A 425 28.41 -24.06 -29.35
C GLY A 425 27.74 -22.80 -28.81
N PHE A 426 27.96 -22.48 -27.53
CA PHE A 426 27.46 -21.28 -26.84
C PHE A 426 28.61 -20.33 -26.49
N ASP A 427 28.32 -19.02 -26.36
CA ASP A 427 29.35 -18.02 -26.05
C ASP A 427 29.84 -18.14 -24.60
N SER A 428 31.08 -18.59 -24.43
CA SER A 428 31.78 -18.68 -23.13
C SER A 428 31.97 -17.33 -22.40
N SER A 429 31.83 -16.21 -23.11
CA SER A 429 32.09 -14.86 -22.60
C SER A 429 30.82 -14.09 -22.19
N ALA A 430 29.64 -14.53 -22.63
CA ALA A 430 28.36 -13.90 -22.33
C ALA A 430 27.91 -14.04 -20.86
N LEU A 431 26.88 -13.27 -20.51
CA LEU A 431 26.10 -13.42 -19.28
C LEU A 431 24.80 -14.16 -19.61
N TYR A 432 24.46 -15.17 -18.81
CA TYR A 432 23.27 -15.99 -18.98
C TYR A 432 22.32 -15.78 -17.80
N SER A 433 21.04 -15.53 -18.07
CA SER A 433 19.98 -15.66 -17.07
C SER A 433 19.70 -17.13 -16.76
N TYR A 434 18.96 -17.42 -15.68
CA TYR A 434 18.58 -18.81 -15.36
C TYR A 434 17.73 -19.46 -16.47
N SER A 435 16.90 -18.67 -17.15
CA SER A 435 16.17 -19.08 -18.37
C SER A 435 17.12 -19.45 -19.52
N ASP A 436 18.16 -18.65 -19.76
CA ASP A 436 19.13 -18.94 -20.83
C ASP A 436 19.94 -20.20 -20.52
N LEU A 437 20.26 -20.45 -19.24
CA LEU A 437 20.88 -21.71 -18.80
C LEU A 437 19.96 -22.91 -19.05
N LYS A 438 18.65 -22.80 -18.76
CA LYS A 438 17.68 -23.86 -19.03
C LYS A 438 17.54 -24.13 -20.54
N LEU A 439 17.56 -23.09 -21.37
CA LEU A 439 17.58 -23.23 -22.83
C LEU A 439 18.89 -23.85 -23.35
N ALA A 440 20.05 -23.43 -22.83
CA ALA A 440 21.35 -23.96 -23.22
C ALA A 440 21.50 -25.45 -22.85
N VAL A 441 21.10 -25.83 -21.63
CA VAL A 441 21.09 -27.24 -21.20
C VAL A 441 20.15 -28.08 -22.03
N ASN A 442 18.91 -27.63 -22.29
CA ASN A 442 17.98 -28.36 -23.15
C ASN A 442 18.56 -28.56 -24.57
N LYS A 443 19.01 -27.48 -25.22
CA LYS A 443 19.58 -27.55 -26.57
C LYS A 443 20.84 -28.43 -26.64
N TYR A 444 21.69 -28.43 -25.61
CA TYR A 444 22.85 -29.32 -25.52
C TYR A 444 22.44 -30.80 -25.41
N VAL A 445 21.50 -31.10 -24.50
CA VAL A 445 20.96 -32.44 -24.26
C VAL A 445 20.28 -32.99 -25.50
N ASP A 446 19.46 -32.17 -26.17
CA ASP A 446 18.71 -32.58 -27.36
C ASP A 446 19.65 -32.76 -28.57
N ALA A 447 20.66 -31.90 -28.75
CA ALA A 447 21.66 -32.01 -29.83
C ALA A 447 22.56 -33.26 -29.71
N ARG A 448 22.89 -33.69 -28.48
CA ARG A 448 23.66 -34.92 -28.22
C ARG A 448 22.78 -36.14 -27.92
N GLN A 449 21.45 -36.02 -28.06
CA GLN A 449 20.45 -37.07 -27.79
C GLN A 449 20.55 -37.70 -26.38
N LEU A 450 20.97 -36.92 -25.39
CA LEU A 450 21.25 -37.37 -24.01
C LEU A 450 19.99 -37.48 -23.13
N THR A 451 18.80 -37.41 -23.71
CA THR A 451 17.54 -37.63 -22.98
C THR A 451 17.37 -39.12 -22.71
N ASN A 452 17.04 -39.49 -21.47
CA ASN A 452 16.87 -40.89 -21.14
C ASN A 452 15.67 -41.48 -21.93
N PRO A 453 15.85 -42.58 -22.69
CA PRO A 453 14.79 -43.15 -23.51
C PRO A 453 13.65 -43.80 -22.70
N ARG A 454 13.87 -44.06 -21.40
CA ARG A 454 12.83 -44.59 -20.48
C ARG A 454 12.07 -43.48 -19.74
N ASP A 455 12.71 -42.35 -19.44
CA ASP A 455 12.07 -41.19 -18.80
C ASP A 455 12.64 -39.87 -19.34
N ARG A 456 11.82 -39.12 -20.08
CA ARG A 456 12.21 -37.88 -20.75
C ARG A 456 12.57 -36.73 -19.80
N LEU A 457 12.27 -36.84 -18.50
CA LEU A 457 12.65 -35.86 -17.48
C LEU A 457 14.13 -35.97 -17.08
N TYR A 458 14.76 -37.12 -17.33
CA TYR A 458 16.15 -37.40 -16.98
C TYR A 458 17.10 -37.26 -18.17
N VAL A 459 18.32 -36.84 -17.85
CA VAL A 459 19.46 -36.70 -18.76
C VAL A 459 20.47 -37.79 -18.40
N ASN A 460 20.98 -38.49 -19.41
CA ASN A 460 22.02 -39.51 -19.30
C ASN A 460 23.40 -38.85 -19.12
N VAL A 461 23.59 -38.17 -17.99
CA VAL A 461 24.79 -37.39 -17.68
C VAL A 461 26.06 -38.26 -17.71
N GLY A 462 25.99 -39.52 -17.28
CA GLY A 462 27.11 -40.46 -17.33
C GLY A 462 27.61 -40.82 -18.74
N THR A 463 26.83 -40.52 -19.79
CA THR A 463 27.18 -40.84 -21.19
C THR A 463 27.91 -39.70 -21.93
N ASP A 464 28.03 -38.52 -21.33
CA ASP A 464 28.70 -37.35 -21.93
C ASP A 464 29.71 -36.74 -20.95
N GLU A 465 31.01 -36.82 -21.28
CA GLU A 465 32.11 -36.42 -20.39
C GLU A 465 32.03 -34.95 -19.93
N VAL A 466 31.49 -34.08 -20.79
CA VAL A 466 31.35 -32.64 -20.52
C VAL A 466 30.19 -32.39 -19.56
N LEU A 467 29.03 -33.01 -19.80
CA LEU A 467 27.91 -32.94 -18.86
C LEU A 467 28.26 -33.58 -17.52
N LEU A 468 28.98 -34.71 -17.52
CA LEU A 468 29.44 -35.38 -16.29
C LEU A 468 30.39 -34.49 -15.49
N SER A 469 31.45 -33.95 -16.12
CA SER A 469 32.38 -33.03 -15.46
C SER A 469 31.71 -31.71 -15.02
N THR A 470 30.66 -31.28 -15.71
CA THR A 470 29.86 -30.08 -15.38
C THR A 470 28.85 -30.33 -14.25
N ALA A 471 28.20 -31.49 -14.21
CA ALA A 471 27.14 -31.78 -13.25
C ALA A 471 27.58 -32.61 -12.03
N CYS A 472 28.76 -33.25 -12.02
CA CYS A 472 29.29 -33.94 -10.83
C CYS A 472 29.62 -32.95 -9.70
N ALA A 473 29.15 -33.21 -8.47
CA ALA A 473 29.39 -32.34 -7.32
C ALA A 473 30.80 -32.53 -6.73
N LYS A 474 31.27 -31.56 -5.94
CA LYS A 474 32.63 -31.58 -5.36
C LYS A 474 32.72 -32.64 -4.25
N GLY A 475 33.34 -33.79 -4.56
CA GLY A 475 33.46 -34.94 -3.66
C GLY A 475 32.49 -36.10 -3.95
N GLU A 476 31.68 -35.97 -5.00
CA GLU A 476 30.86 -37.06 -5.55
C GLU A 476 31.71 -37.86 -6.55
N ALA A 477 31.62 -39.19 -6.54
CA ALA A 477 32.35 -40.02 -7.50
C ALA A 477 31.62 -39.99 -8.88
N PRO A 478 32.32 -39.82 -10.02
CA PRO A 478 31.68 -39.71 -11.33
C PRO A 478 30.81 -40.91 -11.70
N GLU A 479 31.21 -42.10 -11.25
CA GLU A 479 30.49 -43.37 -11.42
C GLU A 479 29.10 -43.41 -10.76
N ASN A 480 28.81 -42.52 -9.79
CA ASN A 480 27.51 -42.45 -9.11
C ASN A 480 26.52 -41.48 -9.78
N VAL A 481 26.90 -40.80 -10.88
CA VAL A 481 26.10 -39.74 -11.53
C VAL A 481 25.70 -40.14 -12.96
N GLU A 482 25.02 -41.28 -13.08
CA GLU A 482 24.58 -41.82 -14.38
C GLU A 482 23.41 -40.99 -14.97
N PHE A 483 22.42 -40.64 -14.13
CA PHE A 483 21.21 -39.89 -14.53
C PHE A 483 20.93 -38.71 -13.60
N LEU A 484 20.58 -37.55 -14.16
CA LEU A 484 20.10 -36.39 -13.41
C LEU A 484 18.87 -35.77 -14.08
N LYS A 485 17.97 -35.15 -13.31
CA LYS A 485 16.88 -34.34 -13.86
C LYS A 485 17.44 -33.12 -14.60
N ARG A 486 16.77 -32.70 -15.69
CA ARG A 486 17.16 -31.50 -16.47
C ARG A 486 17.38 -30.26 -15.59
N GLU A 487 16.59 -30.06 -14.54
CA GLU A 487 16.70 -28.90 -13.64
C GLU A 487 17.87 -29.01 -12.64
N ASP A 488 18.21 -30.21 -12.17
CA ASP A 488 19.41 -30.42 -11.35
C ASP A 488 20.69 -30.18 -12.15
N VAL A 489 20.71 -30.53 -13.43
CA VAL A 489 21.82 -30.20 -14.34
C VAL A 489 22.00 -28.68 -14.44
N VAL A 490 20.91 -27.92 -14.67
CA VAL A 490 20.93 -26.44 -14.71
C VAL A 490 21.41 -25.86 -13.38
N ARG A 491 20.90 -26.35 -12.24
CA ARG A 491 21.29 -25.91 -10.89
C ARG A 491 22.78 -26.15 -10.64
N ARG A 492 23.26 -27.38 -10.81
CA ARG A 492 24.67 -27.76 -10.57
C ARG A 492 25.63 -27.05 -11.54
N LEU A 493 25.22 -26.78 -12.79
CA LEU A 493 25.95 -25.91 -13.71
C LEU A 493 26.06 -24.47 -13.16
N SER A 494 24.94 -23.89 -12.70
CA SER A 494 24.89 -22.52 -12.16
C SER A 494 25.73 -22.34 -10.88
N GLU A 495 25.95 -23.41 -10.12
CA GLU A 495 26.81 -23.43 -8.92
C GLU A 495 28.31 -23.39 -9.29
N LYS A 496 28.70 -23.89 -10.47
CA LYS A 496 30.08 -23.80 -10.98
C LYS A 496 30.36 -22.50 -11.74
N MET A 497 29.33 -21.83 -12.26
CA MET A 497 29.50 -20.57 -12.99
C MET A 497 29.79 -19.37 -12.07
N GLN A 498 30.42 -18.33 -12.60
CA GLN A 498 30.68 -17.10 -11.85
C GLN A 498 29.41 -16.24 -11.77
N ARG A 499 28.89 -16.02 -10.56
CA ARG A 499 27.70 -15.17 -10.32
C ARG A 499 27.97 -13.68 -10.58
N TRP A 500 26.95 -13.01 -11.09
CA TRP A 500 26.81 -11.58 -11.31
C TRP A 500 25.40 -11.14 -10.94
N TYR A 501 25.23 -9.86 -10.64
CA TYR A 501 23.92 -9.24 -10.49
C TYR A 501 23.91 -7.85 -11.13
N GLU A 502 22.76 -7.47 -11.65
CA GLU A 502 22.44 -6.15 -12.17
C GLU A 502 21.26 -5.59 -11.35
N ILE A 503 21.38 -4.34 -10.92
CA ILE A 503 20.31 -3.62 -10.22
C ILE A 503 19.98 -2.38 -11.04
N GLN A 504 18.69 -2.20 -11.34
CA GLN A 504 18.13 -1.09 -12.08
C GLN A 504 17.09 -0.37 -11.22
N ALA A 505 17.21 0.96 -11.13
CA ALA A 505 16.31 1.82 -10.36
C ALA A 505 15.86 3.00 -11.24
N GLU A 506 14.67 3.53 -10.98
CA GLU A 506 14.12 4.65 -11.74
C GLU A 506 15.02 5.90 -11.61
N GLY A 507 15.47 6.43 -12.75
CA GLY A 507 16.40 7.57 -12.81
C GLY A 507 17.88 7.27 -12.52
N LYS A 508 18.32 6.00 -12.43
CA LYS A 508 19.74 5.63 -12.26
C LYS A 508 20.19 4.61 -13.30
N ASP A 509 21.40 4.80 -13.83
CA ASP A 509 22.03 3.86 -14.80
C ASP A 509 22.17 2.45 -14.17
N PRO A 510 21.92 1.35 -14.92
CA PRO A 510 21.97 0.00 -14.39
C PRO A 510 23.40 -0.39 -13.97
N VAL A 511 23.54 -0.96 -12.76
CA VAL A 511 24.84 -1.30 -12.18
C VAL A 511 25.05 -2.81 -12.14
N LEU A 512 25.89 -3.29 -13.06
CA LEU A 512 26.35 -4.67 -13.13
C LEU A 512 27.56 -4.90 -12.20
N LYS A 513 27.45 -5.84 -11.25
CA LYS A 513 28.51 -6.19 -10.29
C LYS A 513 28.79 -7.70 -10.24
N LYS A 514 30.07 -8.05 -10.07
CA LYS A 514 30.54 -9.43 -9.90
C LYS A 514 30.29 -9.93 -8.48
N GLY A 515 29.83 -11.17 -8.34
CA GLY A 515 29.59 -11.84 -7.07
C GLY A 515 28.12 -12.18 -6.83
N GLN A 516 27.81 -12.63 -5.61
CA GLN A 516 26.43 -12.84 -5.16
C GLN A 516 25.94 -11.56 -4.47
N LEU A 517 24.74 -11.11 -4.81
CA LEU A 517 24.07 -10.04 -4.08
C LEU A 517 23.74 -10.51 -2.66
N LYS A 518 24.07 -9.70 -1.66
CA LYS A 518 23.74 -9.98 -0.26
C LYS A 518 22.54 -9.11 0.14
N PRO A 519 21.56 -9.64 0.89
CA PRO A 519 20.47 -8.84 1.41
C PRO A 519 20.98 -7.76 2.36
N ILE A 520 20.21 -6.68 2.48
CA ILE A 520 20.39 -5.64 3.49
C ILE A 520 20.10 -6.26 4.86
N SER A 521 21.08 -6.22 5.75
CA SER A 521 20.96 -6.81 7.09
C SER A 521 20.53 -5.75 8.09
N VAL A 522 19.38 -5.95 8.74
CA VAL A 522 18.80 -5.05 9.75
C VAL A 522 18.80 -5.75 11.11
N VAL A 523 19.81 -5.50 11.95
CA VAL A 523 20.09 -6.27 13.18
C VAL A 523 20.04 -5.39 14.42
N VAL A 524 19.33 -5.83 15.46
CA VAL A 524 19.39 -5.18 16.78
C VAL A 524 20.58 -5.71 17.59
N LYS A 525 21.50 -4.81 17.95
CA LYS A 525 22.58 -5.06 18.92
C LYS A 525 22.24 -4.39 20.24
N VAL A 526 22.35 -5.13 21.35
CA VAL A 526 22.28 -4.57 22.71
C VAL A 526 23.67 -4.10 23.11
N ARG A 527 23.79 -2.84 23.54
CA ARG A 527 25.00 -2.25 24.13
C ARG A 527 24.87 -2.25 25.66
N GLN A 528 25.96 -1.97 26.39
CA GLN A 528 26.03 -2.06 27.86
C GLN A 528 24.74 -1.60 28.58
N GLY A 529 24.21 -2.47 29.45
CA GLY A 529 22.95 -2.26 30.15
C GLY A 529 21.72 -2.63 29.30
N ARG A 530 20.61 -1.88 29.46
CA ARG A 530 19.34 -2.11 28.75
C ARG A 530 19.23 -1.38 27.40
N LYS A 531 20.30 -0.78 26.88
CA LYS A 531 20.26 0.08 25.69
C LYS A 531 20.43 -0.73 24.41
N ALA A 532 19.40 -0.77 23.57
CA ALA A 532 19.43 -1.40 22.25
C ALA A 532 19.69 -0.36 21.13
N SER A 533 20.31 -0.82 20.04
CA SER A 533 20.52 -0.07 18.79
C SER A 533 20.29 -0.97 17.60
N THR A 534 19.62 -0.47 16.56
CA THR A 534 19.39 -1.16 15.29
C THR A 534 20.51 -0.76 14.33
N LEU A 535 21.05 -1.74 13.60
CA LEU A 535 22.17 -1.58 12.69
C LEU A 535 21.77 -2.04 11.29
N VAL A 536 22.05 -1.23 10.27
CA VAL A 536 21.74 -1.48 8.86
C VAL A 536 23.03 -1.55 8.07
N VAL A 537 23.26 -2.64 7.33
CA VAL A 537 24.49 -2.90 6.59
C VAL A 537 24.19 -3.58 5.25
N GLY A 538 24.93 -3.26 4.19
CA GLY A 538 24.76 -3.90 2.88
C GLY A 538 23.74 -3.24 1.96
N PHE A 539 23.38 -1.98 2.22
CA PHE A 539 22.44 -1.19 1.44
C PHE A 539 23.07 -0.53 0.20
N GLU A 540 24.40 -0.45 0.12
CA GLU A 540 25.16 0.25 -0.92
C GLU A 540 24.91 -0.29 -2.36
N PRO A 541 24.64 -1.60 -2.59
CA PRO A 541 24.23 -2.08 -3.91
C PRO A 541 22.87 -1.55 -4.39
N PHE A 542 21.99 -1.16 -3.48
CA PHE A 542 20.61 -0.74 -3.77
C PHE A 542 20.46 0.77 -4.00
N PHE A 543 21.55 1.45 -4.40
CA PHE A 543 21.59 2.89 -4.65
C PHE A 543 21.16 3.79 -3.48
N LEU A 544 21.30 3.29 -2.24
CA LEU A 544 21.00 4.01 -1.01
C LEU A 544 22.31 4.57 -0.41
N GLU A 545 22.30 5.85 -0.06
CA GLU A 545 23.44 6.51 0.59
C GLU A 545 23.29 6.50 2.12
N GLY A 546 24.41 6.32 2.82
CA GLY A 546 24.41 6.11 4.28
C GLY A 546 23.96 7.33 5.08
N GLU A 547 24.40 8.53 4.71
CA GLU A 547 24.06 9.78 5.40
C GLU A 547 22.60 10.19 5.14
N GLU A 548 22.12 10.10 3.89
CA GLU A 548 20.71 10.37 3.56
C GLU A 548 19.76 9.43 4.32
N MET A 549 20.10 8.13 4.36
CA MET A 549 19.39 7.13 5.15
C MET A 549 19.41 7.47 6.64
N ALA A 550 20.56 7.90 7.18
CA ALA A 550 20.69 8.23 8.59
C ALA A 550 19.84 9.45 8.98
N ASP A 551 19.84 10.52 8.17
CA ASP A 551 19.06 11.74 8.44
C ASP A 551 17.55 11.55 8.25
N GLU A 552 17.14 10.66 7.36
CA GLU A 552 15.72 10.34 7.18
C GLU A 552 15.19 9.39 8.26
N LEU A 553 15.95 8.34 8.61
CA LEU A 553 15.61 7.48 9.74
C LEU A 553 15.68 8.24 11.08
N ARG A 554 16.48 9.31 11.19
CA ARG A 554 16.47 10.22 12.37
C ARG A 554 15.12 10.90 12.54
N ARG A 555 14.53 11.37 11.42
CA ARG A 555 13.21 12.00 11.38
C ARG A 555 12.08 10.99 11.63
N ILE A 556 12.12 9.85 10.93
CA ILE A 556 11.09 8.79 11.03
C ILE A 556 11.06 8.14 12.41
N CYS A 557 12.23 7.78 12.95
CA CYS A 557 12.33 7.06 14.24
C CYS A 557 12.38 7.99 15.46
N ALA A 558 12.39 9.32 15.26
CA ALA A 558 12.55 10.35 16.30
C ALA A 558 13.72 10.09 17.28
N CYS A 559 14.84 9.55 16.78
CA CYS A 559 15.95 9.09 17.62
C CYS A 559 17.31 9.34 16.96
N ALA A 560 18.39 9.34 17.75
CA ALA A 560 19.74 9.55 17.23
C ALA A 560 20.15 8.46 16.22
N THR A 561 20.80 8.90 15.15
CA THR A 561 21.37 8.05 14.09
C THR A 561 22.82 8.45 13.81
N SER A 562 23.66 7.50 13.44
CA SER A 562 25.07 7.72 13.09
C SER A 562 25.53 6.78 12.01
N VAL A 563 26.37 7.25 11.08
CA VAL A 563 27.04 6.44 10.07
C VAL A 563 28.45 6.10 10.54
N SER A 564 28.88 4.84 10.36
CA SER A 564 30.26 4.40 10.63
C SER A 564 30.76 3.43 9.55
N PRO A 565 32.09 3.23 9.40
CA PRO A 565 32.62 2.20 8.52
C PRO A 565 32.25 0.80 9.03
N ALA A 566 31.73 -0.06 8.14
CA ALA A 566 31.28 -1.39 8.50
C ALA A 566 32.46 -2.32 8.84
N PRO A 567 32.50 -2.95 10.04
CA PRO A 567 33.61 -3.77 10.47
C PRO A 567 33.81 -4.99 9.56
N GLY A 568 35.04 -5.16 9.05
CA GLY A 568 35.42 -6.27 8.18
C GLY A 568 35.17 -6.06 6.67
N ARG A 569 34.81 -4.85 6.22
CA ARG A 569 34.77 -4.48 4.80
C ARG A 569 35.69 -3.29 4.52
N ALA A 570 36.38 -3.30 3.38
CA ALA A 570 37.33 -2.23 3.01
C ALA A 570 36.66 -0.91 2.61
N SER A 571 35.36 -0.91 2.28
CA SER A 571 34.64 0.26 1.75
C SER A 571 33.12 0.22 2.01
N GLY A 572 32.67 -0.49 3.04
CA GLY A 572 31.24 -0.59 3.38
C GLY A 572 30.87 0.36 4.52
N LEU A 573 29.61 0.80 4.54
CA LEU A 573 29.06 1.65 5.61
C LEU A 573 28.04 0.87 6.45
N GLU A 574 27.94 1.22 7.73
CA GLU A 574 26.87 0.81 8.63
C GLU A 574 26.11 2.06 9.12
N VAL A 575 24.77 1.99 9.08
CA VAL A 575 23.91 3.03 9.69
C VAL A 575 23.40 2.47 11.01
N LEU A 576 23.68 3.17 12.10
CA LEU A 576 23.17 2.86 13.42
C LEU A 576 22.01 3.79 13.78
N ILE A 577 20.93 3.21 14.30
CA ILE A 577 19.73 3.88 14.77
C ILE A 577 19.52 3.50 16.24
N GLN A 578 19.32 4.48 17.12
CA GLN A 578 19.08 4.22 18.54
C GLN A 578 17.71 3.56 18.78
N GLY A 579 17.65 2.51 19.60
CA GLY A 579 16.42 1.75 19.87
C GLY A 579 16.22 0.51 18.99
N LYS A 580 15.05 -0.13 19.12
CA LYS A 580 14.65 -1.35 18.39
C LYS A 580 13.76 -0.99 17.19
N GLN A 581 14.34 -0.36 16.16
CA GLN A 581 13.63 0.26 15.05
C GLN A 581 13.53 -0.62 13.77
N ILE A 582 13.51 -1.95 13.92
CA ILE A 582 13.48 -2.89 12.77
C ILE A 582 12.30 -2.59 11.82
N LYS A 583 11.10 -2.32 12.36
CA LYS A 583 9.89 -2.05 11.59
C LYS A 583 10.05 -0.78 10.73
N ALA A 584 10.39 0.35 11.37
CA ALA A 584 10.60 1.63 10.69
C ALA A 584 11.71 1.57 9.62
N VAL A 585 12.82 0.86 9.90
CA VAL A 585 13.88 0.63 8.91
C VAL A 585 13.38 -0.23 7.73
N THR A 586 12.59 -1.27 7.99
CA THR A 586 12.07 -2.16 6.94
C THR A 586 11.07 -1.42 6.04
N GLU A 587 10.16 -0.65 6.64
CA GLU A 587 9.20 0.19 5.91
C GLU A 587 9.91 1.29 5.09
N PHE A 588 10.97 1.89 5.63
CA PHE A 588 11.82 2.84 4.90
C PHE A 588 12.46 2.19 3.66
N LEU A 589 13.09 1.01 3.79
CA LEU A 589 13.71 0.31 2.67
C LEU A 589 12.70 -0.06 1.58
N LEU A 590 11.49 -0.51 1.96
CA LEU A 590 10.40 -0.78 1.04
C LEU A 590 9.91 0.50 0.32
N SER A 591 9.78 1.63 1.05
CA SER A 591 9.38 2.91 0.46
C SER A 591 10.40 3.48 -0.54
N ARG A 592 11.67 3.09 -0.39
CA ARG A 592 12.76 3.39 -1.33
C ARG A 592 12.87 2.37 -2.47
N GLY A 593 11.89 1.49 -2.63
CA GLY A 593 11.79 0.56 -3.77
C GLY A 593 12.62 -0.72 -3.63
N VAL A 594 13.22 -1.00 -2.47
CA VAL A 594 13.99 -2.24 -2.26
C VAL A 594 13.03 -3.43 -2.15
N PRO A 595 13.15 -4.48 -3.00
CA PRO A 595 12.27 -5.64 -2.92
C PRO A 595 12.43 -6.40 -1.59
N LYS A 596 11.31 -6.78 -0.97
CA LYS A 596 11.27 -7.46 0.35
C LYS A 596 12.18 -8.70 0.44
N LYS A 597 12.40 -9.42 -0.67
CA LYS A 597 13.30 -10.59 -0.76
C LYS A 597 14.77 -10.28 -0.42
N TRP A 598 15.17 -9.00 -0.47
CA TRP A 598 16.53 -8.53 -0.19
C TRP A 598 16.69 -7.85 1.18
N ILE A 599 15.72 -7.98 2.11
CA ILE A 599 15.82 -7.43 3.46
C ILE A 599 15.83 -8.57 4.48
N GLU A 600 16.93 -8.71 5.22
CA GLU A 600 17.11 -9.73 6.27
C GLU A 600 17.01 -9.10 7.66
N SER A 601 16.08 -9.58 8.49
CA SER A 601 15.89 -9.11 9.87
C SER A 601 15.73 -10.27 10.86
N PRO A 602 16.16 -10.12 12.13
CA PRO A 602 16.21 -11.22 13.10
C PRO A 602 14.84 -11.68 13.64
N ALA A 603 13.74 -11.11 13.17
CA ALA A 603 12.39 -11.60 13.50
C ALA A 603 12.11 -13.03 13.00
N GLY A 604 12.93 -13.56 12.07
CA GLY A 604 12.73 -14.88 11.46
C GLY A 604 13.68 -16.00 11.88
N LYS A 605 14.74 -15.77 12.66
CA LYS A 605 15.72 -16.82 13.03
C LYS A 605 16.31 -16.65 14.43
N LYS A 606 16.12 -17.65 15.30
CA LYS A 606 16.92 -17.82 16.52
C LYS A 606 18.31 -18.35 16.13
N SER A 607 19.35 -17.75 16.71
CA SER A 607 20.77 -18.18 16.62
C SER A 607 21.02 -19.47 17.45
N VAL A 608 22.09 -20.28 17.32
CA VAL A 608 23.55 -19.97 17.31
C VAL A 608 24.39 -21.20 16.81
N GLN A 609 25.57 -20.94 16.21
CA GLN A 609 26.81 -21.78 16.07
C GLN A 609 26.92 -23.04 15.16
N ILE A 610 28.17 -23.23 14.69
CA ILE A 610 28.79 -24.38 14.01
C ILE A 610 30.06 -24.73 14.82
N PRO A 611 30.37 -26.00 15.14
CA PRO A 611 31.49 -26.68 14.45
C PRO A 611 31.29 -28.18 14.13
N VAL A 612 31.75 -28.56 12.91
CA VAL A 612 32.48 -29.78 12.45
C VAL A 612 32.63 -30.97 13.44
N VAL A 613 32.46 -32.28 13.13
CA VAL A 613 33.29 -33.19 12.27
C VAL A 613 32.68 -34.63 12.20
N LEU A 614 32.78 -35.36 11.05
CA LEU A 614 32.61 -36.84 10.80
C LEU A 614 31.27 -37.53 11.24
N ALA A 615 30.84 -38.70 10.73
CA ALA A 615 30.98 -39.37 9.43
C ALA A 615 29.97 -40.56 9.32
N SER A 616 29.61 -40.94 8.09
CA SER A 616 29.04 -42.23 7.64
C SER A 616 27.92 -42.92 8.45
N LEU A 617 26.77 -43.12 7.80
CA LEU A 617 26.37 -44.47 7.37
C LEU A 617 25.39 -44.38 6.18
N SER A 618 25.42 -45.39 5.31
CA SER A 618 24.82 -45.44 3.98
C SER A 618 23.38 -45.96 3.97
N SER A 619 22.55 -45.49 3.04
CA SER A 619 21.70 -46.34 2.17
C SER A 619 20.92 -45.52 1.14
N SER A 620 21.00 -45.95 -0.11
CA SER A 620 20.35 -45.38 -1.30
C SER A 620 18.82 -45.35 -1.27
N ALA A 621 18.21 -44.17 -1.47
CA ALA A 621 17.00 -43.98 -2.28
C ALA A 621 16.72 -42.47 -2.49
N THR A 622 16.99 -41.93 -3.69
CA THR A 622 16.66 -40.54 -4.06
C THR A 622 15.19 -40.41 -4.47
N MET A 623 14.30 -40.40 -3.47
CA MET A 623 12.90 -40.00 -3.67
C MET A 623 12.83 -38.54 -4.09
N THR A 624 12.15 -38.29 -5.21
CA THR A 624 11.72 -36.96 -5.61
C THR A 624 10.72 -36.43 -4.60
N THR A 625 10.81 -35.15 -4.22
CA THR A 625 9.92 -34.49 -3.25
C THR A 625 8.51 -34.25 -3.81
N THR A 626 7.79 -35.34 -4.05
CA THR A 626 6.34 -35.39 -4.00
C THR A 626 5.95 -35.08 -2.56
N ALA A 627 5.15 -34.04 -2.31
CA ALA A 627 4.54 -33.89 -0.99
C ALA A 627 3.59 -35.07 -0.78
N VAL A 628 3.59 -35.67 0.41
CA VAL A 628 2.77 -36.84 0.69
C VAL A 628 1.73 -36.47 1.74
N LEU A 629 0.46 -36.78 1.49
CA LEU A 629 -0.54 -36.79 2.54
C LEU A 629 -0.47 -38.13 3.26
N PHE A 630 -0.28 -38.10 4.58
CA PHE A 630 -0.10 -39.27 5.42
C PHE A 630 -1.14 -39.27 6.53
N THR A 631 -1.93 -40.34 6.67
CA THR A 631 -2.99 -40.43 7.71
C THR A 631 -2.84 -41.65 8.61
N VAL A 632 -2.98 -41.45 9.91
CA VAL A 632 -2.86 -42.48 10.95
C VAL A 632 -3.99 -42.39 11.98
N PRO A 633 -4.50 -43.52 12.52
CA PRO A 633 -5.54 -43.50 13.55
C PRO A 633 -5.09 -42.72 14.79
N TYR A 634 -5.85 -41.69 15.15
CA TYR A 634 -5.54 -40.75 16.23
C TYR A 634 -5.33 -41.45 17.58
N ALA A 635 -6.11 -42.50 17.85
CA ALA A 635 -5.98 -43.31 19.07
C ALA A 635 -4.60 -43.99 19.22
N GLY A 636 -3.91 -44.31 18.13
CA GLY A 636 -2.56 -44.89 18.18
C GLY A 636 -1.47 -43.88 18.54
N ILE A 637 -1.69 -42.60 18.23
CA ILE A 637 -0.70 -41.52 18.43
C ILE A 637 -0.71 -41.03 19.88
N VAL A 638 -1.84 -41.08 20.57
CA VAL A 638 -1.90 -40.74 22.00
C VAL A 638 -1.05 -41.71 22.86
N ALA A 639 -0.79 -42.93 22.35
CA ALA A 639 0.02 -43.94 23.03
C ALA A 639 1.52 -43.93 22.67
N GLN A 640 1.93 -43.26 21.58
CA GLN A 640 3.31 -43.21 21.11
C GLN A 640 3.73 -41.77 20.76
N SER A 641 4.82 -41.30 21.33
CA SER A 641 5.36 -39.96 21.06
C SER A 641 5.58 -39.73 19.57
N ILE A 642 4.91 -38.71 19.00
CA ILE A 642 5.13 -38.27 17.60
C ILE A 642 6.62 -37.99 17.41
N PRO A 643 7.30 -38.59 16.39
CA PRO A 643 8.69 -38.28 16.09
C PRO A 643 8.85 -36.79 15.81
N SER A 644 9.91 -36.17 16.34
CA SER A 644 10.18 -34.74 16.15
C SER A 644 10.23 -34.31 14.68
N CYS A 645 10.58 -35.21 13.75
CA CYS A 645 10.57 -34.93 12.32
C CYS A 645 9.17 -34.89 11.67
N LEU A 646 8.12 -35.44 12.31
CA LEU A 646 6.72 -35.30 11.86
C LEU A 646 5.99 -34.13 12.53
N ALA A 647 6.51 -33.61 13.66
CA ALA A 647 5.86 -32.53 14.41
C ALA A 647 5.62 -31.28 13.56
N ASP A 648 6.63 -30.86 12.79
CA ASP A 648 6.55 -29.71 11.87
C ASP A 648 5.75 -30.01 10.58
N SER A 649 5.32 -31.26 10.37
CA SER A 649 4.56 -31.73 9.21
C SER A 649 3.09 -32.05 9.52
N PHE A 650 2.64 -31.85 10.75
CA PHE A 650 1.26 -32.11 11.17
C PHE A 650 0.29 -31.09 10.55
N TYR A 651 -0.76 -31.57 9.89
CA TYR A 651 -1.72 -30.76 9.14
C TYR A 651 -3.09 -30.65 9.85
N GLY A 652 -3.46 -31.65 10.68
CA GLY A 652 -4.67 -31.60 11.49
C GLY A 652 -5.21 -32.97 11.89
N ILE A 653 -6.39 -33.00 12.51
CA ILE A 653 -7.14 -34.23 12.81
C ILE A 653 -8.45 -34.17 12.01
N PHE A 654 -8.79 -35.26 11.31
CA PHE A 654 -10.05 -35.42 10.60
C PHE A 654 -10.73 -36.72 11.03
N GLY A 655 -11.91 -36.61 11.65
CA GLY A 655 -12.58 -37.74 12.30
C GLY A 655 -11.69 -38.38 13.38
N GLN A 656 -11.37 -39.67 13.22
CA GLN A 656 -10.43 -40.40 14.07
C GLN A 656 -9.02 -40.56 13.44
N GLN A 657 -8.65 -39.75 12.44
CA GLN A 657 -7.36 -39.83 11.75
C GLN A 657 -6.56 -38.53 11.94
N ALA A 658 -5.29 -38.61 12.34
CA ALA A 658 -4.37 -37.50 12.27
C ALA A 658 -3.72 -37.46 10.87
N VAL A 659 -3.66 -36.27 10.28
CA VAL A 659 -3.19 -36.01 8.93
C VAL A 659 -1.90 -35.20 8.99
N PHE A 660 -0.92 -35.60 8.18
CA PHE A 660 0.38 -34.95 8.04
C PHE A 660 0.64 -34.68 6.55
N LYS A 661 1.35 -33.58 6.23
CA LYS A 661 1.88 -33.26 4.89
C LYS A 661 3.42 -33.33 4.88
N PRO A 662 4.05 -34.47 5.22
CA PRO A 662 5.51 -34.60 5.26
C PRO A 662 6.17 -34.34 3.91
N THR A 663 7.25 -33.57 3.96
CA THR A 663 8.22 -33.40 2.86
C THR A 663 9.44 -34.30 3.00
N ASP A 664 9.62 -34.97 4.15
CA ASP A 664 10.71 -35.92 4.43
C ASP A 664 10.19 -37.38 4.39
N VAL A 665 10.51 -38.07 3.30
CA VAL A 665 10.14 -39.48 3.08
C VAL A 665 10.87 -40.44 4.04
N VAL A 666 12.05 -40.08 4.53
CA VAL A 666 12.83 -40.90 5.48
C VAL A 666 12.17 -40.89 6.85
N CYS A 667 11.66 -39.73 7.27
CA CYS A 667 10.88 -39.58 8.50
C CYS A 667 9.60 -40.44 8.47
N VAL A 668 8.82 -40.38 7.37
CA VAL A 668 7.61 -41.21 7.18
C VAL A 668 7.95 -42.69 7.25
N THR A 669 8.99 -43.12 6.52
CA THR A 669 9.37 -44.53 6.43
C THR A 669 9.76 -45.12 7.80
N ARG A 670 10.43 -44.33 8.65
CA ARG A 670 10.76 -44.74 10.03
C ARG A 670 9.53 -44.84 10.94
N PHE A 671 8.54 -43.96 10.77
CA PHE A 671 7.32 -43.96 11.58
C PHE A 671 6.38 -45.11 11.20
N VAL A 672 6.22 -45.39 9.91
CA VAL A 672 5.41 -46.51 9.37
C VAL A 672 5.87 -47.87 9.93
N GLN A 673 7.17 -48.04 10.20
CA GLN A 673 7.74 -49.29 10.72
C GLN A 673 7.36 -49.62 12.19
N GLY A 674 6.68 -48.71 12.91
CA GLY A 674 6.33 -48.87 14.33
C GLY A 674 4.84 -48.97 14.66
N ILE A 675 3.95 -49.10 13.66
CA ILE A 675 2.50 -49.02 13.84
C ILE A 675 1.82 -50.29 13.29
N ASP A 676 1.03 -50.97 14.14
CA ASP A 676 0.38 -52.24 13.80
C ASP A 676 -0.78 -52.12 12.78
N ASN A 677 -1.27 -50.91 12.50
CA ASN A 677 -2.30 -50.63 11.50
C ASN A 677 -1.70 -49.81 10.33
N PRO A 678 -1.89 -50.21 9.07
CA PRO A 678 -1.26 -49.56 7.93
C PRO A 678 -1.82 -48.14 7.69
N PRO A 679 -0.97 -47.10 7.62
CA PRO A 679 -1.41 -45.74 7.33
C PRO A 679 -1.74 -45.54 5.85
N VAL A 680 -2.62 -44.59 5.55
CA VAL A 680 -2.94 -44.20 4.17
C VAL A 680 -1.93 -43.15 3.70
N ILE A 681 -1.43 -43.33 2.48
CA ILE A 681 -0.35 -42.54 1.89
C ILE A 681 -0.81 -42.09 0.50
N VAL A 682 -1.01 -40.79 0.29
CA VAL A 682 -1.46 -40.20 -0.97
C VAL A 682 -0.40 -39.23 -1.49
N PRO A 683 0.19 -39.46 -2.68
CA PRO A 683 1.11 -38.50 -3.29
C PRO A 683 0.36 -37.27 -3.82
N LEU A 684 0.82 -36.07 -3.47
CA LEU A 684 0.28 -34.79 -3.95
C LEU A 684 1.13 -34.25 -5.11
N PRO A 685 0.52 -33.64 -6.15
CA PRO A 685 1.26 -32.95 -7.20
C PRO A 685 2.14 -31.81 -6.65
N ALA A 686 3.24 -31.52 -7.34
CA ALA A 686 4.13 -30.43 -6.98
C ALA A 686 3.52 -29.08 -7.36
N GLY A 687 3.16 -28.26 -6.36
CA GLY A 687 2.60 -26.92 -6.53
C GLY A 687 1.29 -26.67 -5.78
N ASP A 688 0.64 -27.73 -5.27
CA ASP A 688 -0.65 -27.60 -4.56
C ASP A 688 -0.45 -27.32 -3.06
N ASP A 689 -0.64 -26.05 -2.69
CA ASP A 689 -0.51 -25.56 -1.30
C ASP A 689 -1.84 -25.55 -0.52
N GLN A 690 -2.98 -25.81 -1.17
CA GLN A 690 -4.30 -25.80 -0.54
C GLN A 690 -5.03 -27.14 -0.68
N LEU A 691 -5.27 -27.80 0.45
CA LEU A 691 -6.14 -28.97 0.56
C LEU A 691 -7.53 -28.52 1.04
N VAL A 692 -8.55 -28.76 0.23
CA VAL A 692 -9.95 -28.46 0.57
C VAL A 692 -10.69 -29.77 0.85
N TRP A 693 -11.25 -29.89 2.05
CA TRP A 693 -12.05 -31.05 2.44
C TRP A 693 -13.53 -30.78 2.16
N ILE A 694 -14.15 -31.63 1.35
CA ILE A 694 -15.60 -31.62 1.12
C ILE A 694 -16.18 -32.83 1.86
N GLN A 695 -16.74 -32.58 3.04
CA GLN A 695 -17.50 -33.58 3.78
C GLN A 695 -18.99 -33.37 3.53
N GLU A 696 -19.71 -34.42 3.12
CA GLU A 696 -21.17 -34.41 3.22
C GLU A 696 -21.55 -34.53 4.71
N SER A 697 -21.89 -33.41 5.33
CA SER A 697 -22.60 -33.39 6.61
C SER A 697 -23.79 -32.45 6.51
N ALA A 698 -24.98 -32.98 6.79
CA ALA A 698 -26.17 -32.15 6.90
C ALA A 698 -26.09 -31.36 8.20
N VAL A 699 -26.10 -30.03 8.10
CA VAL A 699 -26.13 -29.12 9.27
C VAL A 699 -27.44 -29.26 10.05
N ASP A 700 -28.52 -29.69 9.38
CA ASP A 700 -29.76 -30.17 9.99
C ASP A 700 -30.50 -31.04 8.94
N ASN A 701 -31.10 -32.17 9.36
CA ASN A 701 -31.94 -32.98 8.47
C ASN A 701 -33.27 -32.29 8.14
N ALA A 702 -33.77 -31.36 8.97
CA ALA A 702 -34.97 -30.57 8.68
C ALA A 702 -34.76 -29.51 7.57
N LEU A 703 -33.51 -29.20 7.22
CA LEU A 703 -33.17 -28.34 6.08
C LEU A 703 -33.08 -29.09 4.75
N ARG A 704 -33.17 -30.43 4.76
CA ARG A 704 -33.27 -31.23 3.54
C ARG A 704 -34.64 -31.01 2.90
N THR A 705 -34.69 -30.24 1.82
CA THR A 705 -35.86 -30.25 0.92
C THR A 705 -35.98 -31.64 0.26
N THR A 706 -37.15 -31.99 -0.27
CA THR A 706 -37.31 -33.23 -1.07
C THR A 706 -36.43 -33.29 -2.32
N ALA A 707 -35.82 -32.16 -2.72
CA ALA A 707 -34.83 -32.08 -3.79
C ALA A 707 -33.38 -32.01 -3.28
N TYR A 708 -33.13 -31.91 -1.96
CA TYR A 708 -31.78 -31.74 -1.41
C TYR A 708 -30.89 -32.95 -1.70
N ASP A 709 -31.37 -34.17 -1.41
CA ASP A 709 -30.60 -35.38 -1.67
C ASP A 709 -30.31 -35.56 -3.17
N ALA A 710 -31.22 -35.11 -4.04
CA ALA A 710 -31.01 -35.07 -5.48
C ALA A 710 -29.97 -34.01 -5.88
N GLN A 711 -30.05 -32.79 -5.35
CA GLN A 711 -29.10 -31.70 -5.65
C GLN A 711 -27.69 -31.97 -5.10
N VAL A 712 -27.58 -32.58 -3.92
CA VAL A 712 -26.30 -33.02 -3.34
C VAL A 712 -25.72 -34.17 -4.15
N LYS A 713 -26.56 -35.14 -4.54
CA LYS A 713 -26.15 -36.23 -5.44
C LYS A 713 -25.75 -35.70 -6.82
N ASP A 714 -26.46 -34.73 -7.39
CA ASP A 714 -26.12 -34.08 -8.66
C ASP A 714 -24.82 -33.27 -8.54
N PHE A 715 -24.56 -32.63 -7.39
CA PHE A 715 -23.31 -31.91 -7.12
C PHE A 715 -22.11 -32.86 -7.00
N PHE A 716 -22.24 -33.97 -6.26
CA PHE A 716 -21.19 -34.99 -6.19
C PHE A 716 -21.05 -35.76 -7.51
N GLN A 717 -22.15 -36.06 -8.21
CA GLN A 717 -22.09 -36.63 -9.56
C GLN A 717 -21.42 -35.66 -10.54
N TRP A 718 -21.66 -34.35 -10.45
CA TRP A 718 -20.95 -33.33 -11.22
C TRP A 718 -19.45 -33.30 -10.91
N LEU A 719 -19.04 -33.49 -9.64
CA LEU A 719 -17.63 -33.70 -9.26
C LEU A 719 -17.04 -35.02 -9.79
N HIS A 720 -17.87 -36.05 -10.02
CA HIS A 720 -17.44 -37.38 -10.46
C HIS A 720 -17.51 -37.63 -11.97
N ALA A 721 -18.32 -36.88 -12.71
CA ALA A 721 -18.89 -37.37 -13.98
C ALA A 721 -17.88 -37.63 -15.11
N ASP A 722 -16.80 -36.85 -15.24
CA ASP A 722 -15.90 -36.99 -16.40
C ASP A 722 -14.45 -36.51 -16.23
N GLY A 723 -13.99 -36.30 -14.99
CA GLY A 723 -12.57 -36.02 -14.70
C GLY A 723 -11.95 -34.79 -15.41
N THR A 724 -12.77 -33.89 -15.96
CA THR A 724 -12.33 -32.82 -16.88
C THR A 724 -12.78 -31.43 -16.42
N VAL A 725 -11.77 -30.63 -16.10
CA VAL A 725 -11.64 -29.18 -16.36
C VAL A 725 -12.94 -28.37 -16.45
N VAL A 726 -13.26 -27.64 -15.38
CA VAL A 726 -14.18 -26.50 -15.44
C VAL A 726 -13.54 -25.38 -16.29
N PRO A 727 -14.24 -24.79 -17.28
CA PRO A 727 -13.70 -23.70 -18.10
C PRO A 727 -13.45 -22.43 -17.27
N PRO A 728 -12.52 -21.55 -17.71
CA PRO A 728 -11.79 -20.68 -16.79
C PRO A 728 -12.61 -19.50 -16.26
N ALA A 729 -13.03 -19.60 -15.00
CA ALA A 729 -12.96 -18.47 -14.08
C ALA A 729 -11.55 -18.40 -13.47
N THR A 730 -11.08 -17.20 -13.15
CA THR A 730 -9.72 -16.95 -12.65
C THR A 730 -9.42 -17.65 -11.33
N ASP A 731 -8.18 -18.13 -11.23
CA ASP A 731 -7.49 -18.75 -10.09
C ASP A 731 -7.86 -20.21 -9.76
N TYR A 732 -6.80 -21.04 -9.78
CA TYR A 732 -6.79 -22.49 -9.89
C TYR A 732 -7.33 -23.23 -8.65
N GLN A 733 -8.20 -24.22 -8.84
CA GLN A 733 -8.45 -25.29 -7.88
C GLN A 733 -8.67 -26.64 -8.59
N THR A 734 -8.07 -27.70 -8.05
CA THR A 734 -8.25 -29.09 -8.48
C THR A 734 -8.77 -29.89 -7.28
N VAL A 735 -9.80 -30.72 -7.48
CA VAL A 735 -10.37 -31.57 -6.41
C VAL A 735 -9.84 -33.00 -6.56
N LEU A 736 -9.34 -33.59 -5.47
CA LEU A 736 -8.90 -34.99 -5.41
C LEU A 736 -9.91 -35.81 -4.58
N PHE A 737 -10.21 -37.03 -5.01
CA PHE A 737 -11.20 -37.90 -4.39
C PHE A 737 -10.68 -39.33 -4.20
N THR A 738 -11.03 -39.98 -3.10
CA THR A 738 -10.75 -41.42 -2.84
C THR A 738 -11.96 -42.07 -2.16
N PRO A 739 -12.55 -43.18 -2.66
CA PRO A 739 -13.82 -43.69 -2.12
C PRO A 739 -13.71 -44.66 -0.93
N GLU A 740 -12.75 -45.61 -0.92
CA GLU A 740 -12.79 -46.78 0.00
C GLU A 740 -11.39 -47.30 0.44
N PRO A 741 -11.31 -48.13 1.51
CA PRO A 741 -10.06 -48.33 2.27
C PRO A 741 -9.16 -49.51 1.86
N CYS A 742 -7.84 -49.24 1.88
CA CYS A 742 -6.70 -50.16 2.09
C CYS A 742 -6.55 -51.45 1.25
N GLN A 743 -5.46 -51.53 0.46
CA GLN A 743 -4.30 -52.41 0.71
C GLN A 743 -3.21 -52.22 -0.36
N LEU A 744 -1.94 -52.54 -0.03
CA LEU A 744 -0.77 -52.30 -0.90
C LEU A 744 -0.27 -53.58 -1.60
N SER A 745 0.17 -53.41 -2.86
CA SER A 745 1.11 -54.27 -3.62
C SER A 745 0.57 -55.55 -4.29
N PRO A 746 1.18 -56.10 -5.37
CA PRO A 746 2.21 -55.56 -6.29
C PRO A 746 1.83 -55.59 -7.81
N SER A 747 2.65 -54.90 -8.62
CA SER A 747 2.96 -55.14 -10.07
C SER A 747 2.15 -54.47 -11.22
N CYS A 748 2.92 -54.14 -12.28
CA CYS A 748 2.57 -53.99 -13.71
C CYS A 748 1.82 -52.76 -14.29
N THR A 749 2.62 -51.80 -14.78
CA THR A 749 2.73 -51.30 -16.19
C THR A 749 1.50 -51.22 -17.13
N THR A 750 1.20 -50.04 -17.72
CA THR A 750 1.15 -49.70 -19.19
C THR A 750 0.36 -48.40 -19.52
N ILE A 751 0.37 -47.97 -20.80
CA ILE A 751 -0.04 -46.67 -21.41
C ILE A 751 -0.43 -46.97 -22.91
N PRO A 752 -1.01 -46.09 -23.80
CA PRO A 752 -1.12 -44.61 -23.79
C PRO A 752 -2.36 -43.91 -24.49
N HIS A 753 -2.31 -42.56 -24.55
CA HIS A 753 -2.79 -41.62 -25.62
C HIS A 753 -4.28 -41.47 -26.06
N SER A 754 -4.78 -40.21 -26.10
CA SER A 754 -4.99 -39.39 -27.33
C SER A 754 -5.68 -38.01 -27.06
N ASP A 755 -5.50 -37.01 -27.96
CA ASP A 755 -5.92 -35.58 -27.80
C ASP A 755 -7.21 -35.18 -28.62
N PRO A 756 -7.54 -33.89 -28.98
CA PRO A 756 -8.82 -33.22 -28.66
C PRO A 756 -9.68 -32.87 -29.92
N PRO A 757 -10.80 -32.08 -29.87
CA PRO A 757 -10.68 -30.60 -30.07
C PRO A 757 -11.86 -29.64 -29.65
N SER A 758 -11.58 -28.33 -29.78
CA SER A 758 -12.46 -27.22 -30.23
C SER A 758 -13.36 -26.40 -29.27
N SER A 759 -13.38 -25.08 -29.52
CA SER A 759 -14.19 -24.00 -28.92
C SER A 759 -14.94 -23.23 -30.03
N PRO A 760 -15.97 -22.38 -29.77
CA PRO A 760 -15.69 -20.94 -29.62
C PRO A 760 -16.71 -20.02 -28.85
N SER A 761 -16.24 -18.86 -28.38
CA SER A 761 -16.95 -17.54 -28.23
C SER A 761 -18.06 -17.34 -27.16
N GLN A 762 -18.38 -16.13 -26.63
CA GLN A 762 -17.60 -14.92 -26.27
C GLN A 762 -18.48 -13.96 -25.39
N THR A 763 -17.96 -13.48 -24.24
CA THR A 763 -18.32 -12.22 -23.50
C THR A 763 -19.73 -12.02 -22.89
N PRO A 764 -19.96 -11.07 -21.94
CA PRO A 764 -19.03 -10.33 -21.07
C PRO A 764 -19.33 -10.45 -19.54
N SER A 765 -18.30 -10.29 -18.70
CA SER A 765 -18.42 -10.30 -17.22
C SER A 765 -18.41 -8.89 -16.60
N PRO A 766 -19.25 -8.57 -15.58
CA PRO A 766 -19.03 -7.42 -14.70
C PRO A 766 -17.94 -7.72 -13.64
N PRO A 767 -17.24 -6.72 -13.10
CA PRO A 767 -16.00 -6.91 -12.35
C PRO A 767 -16.21 -7.38 -10.90
N THR A 768 -15.39 -8.35 -10.49
CA THR A 768 -15.26 -8.79 -9.10
C THR A 768 -14.54 -7.74 -8.25
N HIS A 769 -15.14 -7.35 -7.12
CA HIS A 769 -14.55 -6.42 -6.17
C HIS A 769 -13.47 -7.12 -5.31
N SER A 770 -12.19 -6.83 -5.56
CA SER A 770 -11.14 -7.12 -4.58
C SER A 770 -11.23 -6.10 -3.42
N ARG A 771 -11.19 -6.59 -2.18
CA ARG A 771 -11.23 -5.76 -0.97
C ARG A 771 -9.87 -5.10 -0.73
N ARG A 772 -9.58 -4.01 -1.44
CA ARG A 772 -8.56 -3.04 -1.00
C ARG A 772 -9.03 -2.41 0.31
N PHE A 773 -8.14 -2.31 1.31
CA PHE A 773 -8.33 -1.33 2.40
C PHE A 773 -8.22 0.07 1.80
N SER A 774 -9.37 0.67 1.48
CA SER A 774 -9.41 2.00 0.86
C SER A 774 -9.23 3.08 1.92
N ARG A 775 -8.20 3.90 1.75
CA ARG A 775 -8.03 5.15 2.49
C ARG A 775 -9.11 6.12 1.97
N ALA A 776 -9.99 6.59 2.85
CA ALA A 776 -11.16 7.36 2.45
C ALA A 776 -10.78 8.76 1.95
N THR A 777 -10.90 9.00 0.64
CA THR A 777 -10.89 10.34 0.03
C THR A 777 -12.30 10.93 0.01
N GLY A 778 -12.88 11.12 1.20
CA GLY A 778 -14.08 11.91 1.40
C GLY A 778 -13.74 13.32 1.89
N ARG A 779 -14.74 14.22 1.94
CA ARG A 779 -14.69 15.33 2.91
C ARG A 779 -14.39 14.74 4.29
N PRO A 780 -13.58 15.41 5.15
CA PRO A 780 -13.30 14.91 6.49
C PRO A 780 -14.62 14.57 7.18
N LEU A 781 -14.76 13.32 7.62
CA LEU A 781 -15.94 12.88 8.36
C LEU A 781 -16.07 13.80 9.58
N ARG A 782 -17.27 14.37 9.78
CA ARG A 782 -17.57 15.17 10.97
C ARG A 782 -17.33 14.28 12.19
N SER A 783 -16.20 14.52 12.87
CA SER A 783 -15.81 13.87 14.10
C SER A 783 -16.78 14.28 15.19
N HIS A 784 -17.38 13.31 15.87
CA HIS A 784 -18.09 13.61 17.11
C HIS A 784 -17.02 13.92 18.17
N PRO A 785 -17.13 15.04 18.90
CA PRO A 785 -16.16 15.34 19.95
C PRO A 785 -16.20 14.23 21.01
N PRO A 786 -15.05 13.77 21.53
CA PRO A 786 -15.04 12.89 22.70
C PRO A 786 -15.72 13.61 23.89
N PRO A 787 -16.20 12.87 24.90
CA PRO A 787 -16.80 13.47 26.10
C PRO A 787 -15.85 14.51 26.70
N SER A 788 -16.39 15.69 27.02
CA SER A 788 -15.62 16.83 27.50
C SER A 788 -14.73 16.45 28.67
N HIS A 789 -13.45 16.87 28.66
CA HIS A 789 -12.41 16.48 29.61
C HIS A 789 -12.67 16.94 31.08
N THR A 790 -13.70 16.40 31.72
CA THR A 790 -13.73 16.27 33.18
C THR A 790 -12.85 15.09 33.55
N SER A 791 -11.76 15.32 34.28
CA SER A 791 -10.96 14.21 34.83
C SER A 791 -11.87 13.31 35.67
N PRO A 792 -11.84 11.97 35.49
CA PRO A 792 -12.64 11.06 36.30
C PRO A 792 -12.27 11.25 37.77
N SER A 793 -13.24 11.71 38.57
CA SER A 793 -13.07 11.98 39.99
C SER A 793 -13.60 10.81 40.80
N ARG A 794 -12.77 10.29 41.71
CA ARG A 794 -13.13 9.14 42.54
C ARG A 794 -14.16 9.56 43.59
N THR A 795 -15.43 9.24 43.35
CA THR A 795 -16.47 9.31 44.38
C THR A 795 -16.64 7.95 45.07
N THR A 796 -16.84 7.96 46.38
CA THR A 796 -17.08 6.74 47.18
C THR A 796 -18.28 5.96 46.65
N LEU A 797 -19.36 6.69 46.30
CA LEU A 797 -20.58 6.14 45.72
C LEU A 797 -20.32 5.35 44.43
N SER A 798 -19.58 5.94 43.49
CA SER A 798 -19.23 5.28 42.22
C SER A 798 -18.38 4.03 42.43
N THR A 799 -17.47 4.03 43.41
CA THR A 799 -16.67 2.83 43.76
C THR A 799 -17.57 1.69 44.26
N THR A 800 -18.54 1.98 45.13
CA THR A 800 -19.50 0.98 45.64
C THR A 800 -20.44 0.45 44.55
N ILE A 801 -20.84 1.30 43.59
CA ILE A 801 -21.67 0.91 42.46
C ILE A 801 -20.99 -0.17 41.61
N VAL A 802 -19.76 0.08 41.15
CA VAL A 802 -19.06 -0.83 40.22
C VAL A 802 -18.52 -2.08 40.89
N ASN A 803 -18.17 -2.02 42.18
CA ASN A 803 -17.66 -3.18 42.91
C ASN A 803 -18.70 -4.30 43.12
N GLY A 804 -20.00 -4.02 42.96
CA GLY A 804 -21.09 -4.99 43.16
C GLY A 804 -21.37 -5.94 41.98
N ILE A 805 -20.53 -5.95 40.94
CA ILE A 805 -20.67 -6.87 39.81
C ILE A 805 -20.49 -8.34 40.28
N SER A 806 -21.51 -9.18 40.06
CA SER A 806 -21.56 -10.56 40.57
C SER A 806 -20.84 -11.55 39.65
N MET A 807 -19.79 -12.21 40.18
CA MET A 807 -19.07 -13.28 39.48
C MET A 807 -19.89 -14.56 39.34
N ASP A 808 -20.83 -14.83 40.24
CA ASP A 808 -21.65 -16.04 40.18
C ASP A 808 -22.72 -15.95 39.09
N ARG A 809 -23.23 -14.73 38.81
CA ARG A 809 -24.02 -14.46 37.59
C ARG A 809 -23.16 -14.69 36.35
N MET A 810 -22.00 -14.03 36.24
CA MET A 810 -21.07 -14.22 35.10
C MET A 810 -20.77 -15.70 34.82
N ARG A 811 -20.51 -16.52 35.85
CA ARG A 811 -20.27 -17.96 35.70
C ARG A 811 -21.48 -18.74 35.20
N LYS A 812 -22.69 -18.37 35.63
CA LYS A 812 -23.94 -18.96 35.14
C LYS A 812 -24.20 -18.55 33.68
N ASP A 813 -24.03 -17.27 33.38
CA ASP A 813 -24.34 -16.68 32.07
C ASP A 813 -23.40 -17.23 30.99
N ILE A 814 -22.10 -17.39 31.30
CA ILE A 814 -21.16 -17.97 30.34
C ILE A 814 -21.44 -19.45 30.09
N ARG A 815 -21.74 -20.24 31.14
CA ARG A 815 -22.03 -21.68 31.01
C ARG A 815 -23.36 -21.96 30.30
N TYR A 816 -24.27 -20.99 30.28
CA TYR A 816 -25.41 -20.99 29.36
C TYR A 816 -24.97 -20.74 27.91
N LEU A 817 -24.22 -19.67 27.64
CA LEU A 817 -23.77 -19.32 26.29
C LEU A 817 -22.87 -20.38 25.64
N THR A 818 -21.96 -21.01 26.39
CA THR A 818 -21.06 -22.10 25.94
C THR A 818 -21.73 -23.48 25.98
N ASN A 819 -22.92 -23.57 26.57
CA ASN A 819 -23.67 -24.80 26.86
C ASN A 819 -22.87 -25.82 27.72
N GLU A 820 -21.94 -25.35 28.56
CA GLU A 820 -21.21 -26.16 29.54
C GLU A 820 -22.11 -26.78 30.63
N ASP A 821 -23.33 -26.27 30.81
CA ASP A 821 -24.37 -26.86 31.67
C ASP A 821 -25.35 -27.79 30.94
N GLY A 822 -25.30 -27.89 29.61
CA GLY A 822 -26.28 -28.63 28.81
C GLY A 822 -27.70 -28.04 28.81
N THR A 823 -27.91 -26.88 29.44
CA THR A 823 -29.24 -26.28 29.67
C THR A 823 -29.72 -25.32 28.58
N SER A 824 -28.81 -24.82 27.72
CA SER A 824 -29.17 -23.87 26.67
C SER A 824 -29.51 -24.54 25.33
N GLY A 825 -29.03 -25.77 25.12
CA GLY A 825 -29.16 -26.46 23.84
C GLY A 825 -28.34 -25.83 22.71
N ILE A 826 -27.44 -24.88 23.02
CA ILE A 826 -26.56 -24.24 22.04
C ILE A 826 -25.42 -25.19 21.70
N GLU A 827 -25.42 -25.75 20.49
CA GLU A 827 -24.29 -26.56 20.00
C GLU A 827 -23.14 -25.69 19.46
N SER A 828 -23.47 -24.51 18.94
CA SER A 828 -22.55 -23.59 18.30
C SER A 828 -23.12 -22.17 18.27
N ARG A 829 -22.29 -21.18 18.63
CA ARG A 829 -22.63 -19.75 18.46
C ARG A 829 -22.09 -19.16 17.16
N ASN A 830 -21.59 -19.98 16.23
CA ASN A 830 -21.23 -19.50 14.90
C ASN A 830 -22.39 -18.77 14.22
N SER A 831 -22.13 -17.61 13.61
CA SER A 831 -23.15 -16.70 13.07
C SER A 831 -24.18 -17.31 12.11
N PHE A 832 -23.84 -18.42 11.44
CA PHE A 832 -24.76 -19.14 10.55
C PHE A 832 -25.60 -20.21 11.28
N ALA A 833 -25.16 -20.65 12.45
CA ALA A 833 -25.78 -21.73 13.21
C ALA A 833 -27.03 -21.28 13.97
N ASN A 834 -27.98 -22.20 14.16
CA ASN A 834 -29.20 -21.93 14.92
C ASN A 834 -28.90 -21.57 16.39
N GLY A 835 -27.86 -22.14 17.00
CA GLY A 835 -27.46 -21.82 18.38
C GLY A 835 -27.08 -20.35 18.59
N SER A 836 -26.56 -19.67 17.55
CA SER A 836 -26.32 -18.22 17.57
C SER A 836 -27.64 -17.44 17.63
N ARG A 837 -28.68 -17.89 16.91
CA ARG A 837 -30.03 -17.29 17.00
C ARG A 837 -30.68 -17.50 18.37
N VAL A 838 -30.47 -18.68 18.98
CA VAL A 838 -30.90 -18.99 20.36
C VAL A 838 -30.20 -18.06 21.35
N ALA A 839 -28.88 -17.88 21.23
CA ALA A 839 -28.11 -16.94 22.03
C ALA A 839 -28.63 -15.50 21.89
N ALA A 840 -28.89 -15.03 20.67
CA ALA A 840 -29.43 -13.69 20.42
C ALA A 840 -30.79 -13.45 21.11
N ALA A 841 -31.70 -14.43 21.02
CA ALA A 841 -33.01 -14.36 21.66
C ALA A 841 -32.91 -14.40 23.20
N TRP A 842 -32.01 -15.22 23.75
CA TRP A 842 -31.75 -15.28 25.18
C TRP A 842 -31.12 -13.99 25.71
N LEU A 843 -30.11 -13.45 25.03
CA LEU A 843 -29.47 -12.17 25.38
C LEU A 843 -30.49 -11.03 25.41
N LYS A 844 -31.34 -10.93 24.38
CA LYS A 844 -32.46 -9.97 24.36
C LYS A 844 -33.32 -10.10 25.62
N ALA A 845 -33.73 -11.32 25.98
CA ALA A 845 -34.54 -11.54 27.17
C ALA A 845 -33.82 -11.19 28.49
N GLN A 846 -32.52 -11.48 28.62
CA GLN A 846 -31.73 -11.09 29.79
C GLN A 846 -31.61 -9.56 29.92
N PHE A 847 -31.34 -8.85 28.83
CA PHE A 847 -31.28 -7.39 28.85
C PHE A 847 -32.66 -6.75 29.10
N GLU A 848 -33.76 -7.26 28.52
CA GLU A 848 -35.11 -6.75 28.78
C GLU A 848 -35.55 -6.93 30.24
N ASP A 849 -35.15 -8.03 30.90
CA ASP A 849 -35.36 -8.19 32.36
C ASP A 849 -34.72 -7.06 33.17
N THR A 850 -33.67 -6.41 32.66
CA THR A 850 -33.00 -5.27 33.31
C THR A 850 -33.64 -3.91 33.05
N GLY A 851 -34.75 -3.86 32.30
CA GLY A 851 -35.44 -2.63 31.95
C GLY A 851 -34.94 -1.96 30.66
N ALA A 852 -34.06 -2.62 29.91
CA ALA A 852 -33.66 -2.15 28.59
C ALA A 852 -34.77 -2.40 27.54
N SER A 853 -34.89 -1.50 26.55
CA SER A 853 -35.68 -1.75 25.34
C SER A 853 -34.78 -2.36 24.27
N CYS A 854 -35.08 -3.58 23.81
CA CYS A 854 -34.19 -4.36 22.94
C CYS A 854 -34.79 -4.66 21.56
N GLU A 855 -33.96 -4.53 20.53
CA GLU A 855 -34.26 -4.87 19.14
C GLU A 855 -33.27 -5.93 18.63
N LEU A 856 -33.78 -7.00 18.03
CA LEU A 856 -32.96 -7.88 17.19
C LEU A 856 -32.87 -7.24 15.80
N LYS A 857 -31.68 -6.78 15.39
CA LYS A 857 -31.44 -6.14 14.09
C LYS A 857 -30.76 -7.09 13.10
N PRO A 858 -31.50 -7.64 12.10
CA PRO A 858 -30.90 -8.41 11.01
C PRO A 858 -30.12 -7.46 10.09
N PHE A 859 -28.89 -7.82 9.76
CA PHE A 859 -28.05 -7.04 8.84
C PHE A 859 -27.73 -7.78 7.53
N LEU A 860 -27.82 -9.11 7.52
CA LEU A 860 -27.56 -9.96 6.35
C LEU A 860 -28.35 -11.26 6.45
N VAL A 861 -28.89 -11.73 5.32
CA VAL A 861 -29.64 -13.00 5.27
C VAL A 861 -28.71 -14.17 5.61
N GLY A 862 -29.21 -15.15 6.38
CA GLY A 862 -28.44 -16.30 6.86
C GLY A 862 -27.73 -16.07 8.20
N PHE A 863 -27.37 -14.84 8.53
CA PHE A 863 -26.71 -14.48 9.80
C PHE A 863 -27.71 -14.35 10.96
N ALA A 864 -27.24 -14.61 12.18
CA ALA A 864 -27.92 -14.20 13.40
C ALA A 864 -27.95 -12.65 13.52
N PRO A 865 -28.98 -12.05 14.16
CA PRO A 865 -29.14 -10.59 14.23
C PRO A 865 -28.29 -9.97 15.34
N ASN A 866 -27.91 -8.70 15.20
CA ASN A 866 -27.35 -7.94 16.33
C ASN A 866 -28.41 -7.80 17.43
N VAL A 867 -28.02 -7.88 18.70
CA VAL A 867 -28.88 -7.58 19.85
C VAL A 867 -28.57 -6.16 20.30
N VAL A 868 -29.46 -5.20 20.03
CA VAL A 868 -29.28 -3.79 20.40
C VAL A 868 -30.26 -3.44 21.52
N CYS A 869 -29.75 -3.15 22.71
CA CYS A 869 -30.53 -2.87 23.91
C CYS A 869 -30.27 -1.46 24.45
N LYS A 870 -31.33 -0.73 24.79
CA LYS A 870 -31.26 0.70 25.10
C LYS A 870 -31.87 1.04 26.44
N TYR A 871 -31.18 1.87 27.22
CA TYR A 871 -31.73 2.60 28.36
C TYR A 871 -31.86 4.07 27.95
N ALA A 872 -33.07 4.62 28.07
CA ALA A 872 -33.34 6.01 27.74
C ALA A 872 -32.68 6.96 28.76
N GLY A 873 -32.16 8.09 28.28
CA GLY A 873 -31.67 9.16 29.14
C GLY A 873 -32.82 9.89 29.86
N THR A 874 -32.53 10.48 31.02
CA THR A 874 -33.45 11.37 31.75
C THR A 874 -33.44 12.80 31.20
N LEU A 875 -32.38 13.20 30.50
CA LEU A 875 -32.34 14.46 29.75
C LEU A 875 -32.81 14.24 28.31
N ASP A 876 -33.48 15.25 27.75
CA ASP A 876 -33.84 15.28 26.33
C ASP A 876 -32.56 15.51 25.48
N THR A 877 -31.96 14.43 25.02
CA THR A 877 -30.68 14.44 24.30
C THR A 877 -30.57 13.28 23.32
N GLU A 878 -29.97 13.55 22.16
CA GLU A 878 -29.68 12.54 21.13
C GLU A 878 -28.33 11.83 21.35
N SER A 879 -27.59 12.20 22.39
CA SER A 879 -26.30 11.59 22.74
C SER A 879 -26.45 10.12 23.14
N ILE A 880 -25.55 9.29 22.63
CA ILE A 880 -25.49 7.84 22.88
C ILE A 880 -24.11 7.46 23.43
N VAL A 881 -24.10 6.81 24.59
CA VAL A 881 -22.94 6.06 25.12
C VAL A 881 -23.17 4.58 24.85
N LEU A 882 -22.25 3.94 24.14
CA LEU A 882 -22.37 2.55 23.69
C LEU A 882 -21.27 1.67 24.32
N ILE A 883 -21.66 0.52 24.87
CA ILE A 883 -20.71 -0.56 25.20
C ILE A 883 -21.18 -1.84 24.52
N SER A 884 -20.23 -2.62 24.00
CA SER A 884 -20.53 -3.82 23.21
C SER A 884 -19.54 -4.95 23.43
N GLY A 885 -19.88 -6.10 22.85
CA GLY A 885 -19.05 -7.28 22.61
C GLY A 885 -19.71 -8.08 21.48
N HIS A 886 -19.13 -9.21 21.08
CA HIS A 886 -19.77 -10.10 20.11
C HIS A 886 -20.18 -11.43 20.74
N TYR A 887 -21.38 -11.88 20.42
CA TYR A 887 -21.90 -13.14 20.96
C TYR A 887 -21.69 -14.30 19.99
N ASP A 888 -21.34 -14.04 18.72
CA ASP A 888 -20.93 -15.07 17.79
C ASP A 888 -19.47 -15.50 17.98
N SER A 889 -19.16 -16.74 17.59
CA SER A 889 -17.82 -17.32 17.74
C SER A 889 -17.49 -18.31 16.62
N ARG A 890 -16.22 -18.70 16.48
CA ARG A 890 -15.74 -19.73 15.57
C ARG A 890 -15.04 -20.86 16.33
N GLY A 891 -15.33 -22.08 15.92
CA GLY A 891 -14.68 -23.28 16.44
C GLY A 891 -13.38 -23.60 15.72
N SER A 892 -12.73 -24.68 16.15
CA SER A 892 -11.57 -25.23 15.45
C SER A 892 -11.86 -25.49 13.98
N PHE A 893 -10.86 -25.38 13.11
CA PHE A 893 -11.03 -25.63 11.68
C PHE A 893 -11.68 -27.00 11.41
N GLY A 894 -12.80 -27.02 10.67
CA GLY A 894 -13.60 -28.22 10.40
C GLY A 894 -14.57 -28.66 11.50
N SER A 895 -14.61 -27.97 12.65
CA SER A 895 -15.54 -28.25 13.74
C SER A 895 -16.77 -27.34 13.69
N SER A 896 -17.96 -27.92 13.79
CA SER A 896 -19.21 -27.15 13.99
C SER A 896 -19.30 -26.55 15.39
N ARG A 897 -18.63 -27.14 16.40
CA ARG A 897 -18.69 -26.68 17.80
C ARG A 897 -17.91 -25.38 17.97
N ALA A 898 -18.62 -24.26 18.04
CA ALA A 898 -18.08 -22.94 18.38
C ALA A 898 -18.63 -22.48 19.74
N PRO A 899 -17.93 -22.80 20.86
CA PRO A 899 -18.38 -22.44 22.20
C PRO A 899 -17.93 -21.04 22.64
N GLY A 900 -16.80 -20.51 22.13
CA GLY A 900 -16.39 -19.11 22.35
C GLY A 900 -16.50 -18.61 23.79
N GLY A 901 -15.98 -19.36 24.76
CA GLY A 901 -16.04 -19.01 26.18
C GLY A 901 -15.36 -17.68 26.48
N ASN A 902 -14.12 -17.51 26.02
CA ASN A 902 -13.41 -16.24 26.10
C ASN A 902 -13.75 -15.33 24.92
N ASP A 903 -13.87 -15.89 23.71
CA ASP A 903 -13.94 -15.23 22.41
C ASP A 903 -15.34 -15.38 21.75
N ASP A 904 -16.28 -14.43 21.89
CA ASP A 904 -16.33 -13.35 22.90
C ASP A 904 -17.50 -13.54 23.90
N GLY A 905 -17.59 -14.77 24.44
CA GLY A 905 -18.45 -15.03 25.57
C GLY A 905 -18.11 -14.15 26.78
N SER A 906 -16.82 -13.84 27.00
CA SER A 906 -16.36 -13.07 28.16
C SER A 906 -16.71 -11.56 28.09
N GLY A 907 -16.66 -10.94 26.90
CA GLY A 907 -17.18 -9.59 26.67
C GLY A 907 -18.71 -9.57 26.70
N THR A 908 -19.37 -10.57 26.11
CA THR A 908 -20.83 -10.70 26.17
C THR A 908 -21.37 -10.78 27.60
N ILE A 909 -20.76 -11.58 28.50
CA ILE A 909 -21.19 -11.62 29.91
C ILE A 909 -20.81 -10.36 30.71
N SER A 910 -19.79 -9.59 30.28
CA SER A 910 -19.51 -8.27 30.87
C SER A 910 -20.73 -7.35 30.68
N LEU A 911 -21.30 -7.31 29.46
CA LEU A 911 -22.52 -6.53 29.19
C LEU A 911 -23.69 -6.96 30.08
N LEU A 912 -23.94 -8.27 30.22
CA LEU A 912 -25.01 -8.80 31.07
C LEU A 912 -24.81 -8.44 32.54
N ALA A 913 -23.58 -8.55 33.04
CA ALA A 913 -23.28 -8.23 34.43
C ALA A 913 -23.41 -6.73 34.73
N ILE A 914 -23.07 -5.87 33.76
CA ILE A 914 -23.35 -4.43 33.79
C ILE A 914 -24.87 -4.18 33.80
N ALA A 915 -25.62 -4.80 32.88
CA ALA A 915 -27.08 -4.68 32.79
C ALA A 915 -27.79 -5.10 34.09
N HIS A 916 -27.41 -6.24 34.66
CA HIS A 916 -27.94 -6.67 35.95
C HIS A 916 -27.61 -5.68 37.06
N ARG A 917 -26.41 -5.08 37.06
CA ARG A 917 -26.04 -4.08 38.07
C ARG A 917 -26.79 -2.76 37.91
N ILE A 918 -27.18 -2.40 36.70
CA ILE A 918 -28.09 -1.27 36.42
C ILE A 918 -29.47 -1.53 37.07
N LYS A 919 -30.05 -2.72 36.85
CA LYS A 919 -31.33 -3.14 37.45
C LYS A 919 -31.28 -3.14 38.99
N GLU A 920 -30.25 -3.78 39.57
CA GLU A 920 -30.09 -3.93 41.03
C GLU A 920 -30.03 -2.60 41.78
N LEU A 921 -29.62 -1.53 41.12
CA LEU A 921 -29.44 -0.19 41.71
C LEU A 921 -30.50 0.82 41.26
N GLY A 922 -31.47 0.42 40.43
CA GLY A 922 -32.46 1.34 39.85
C GLY A 922 -31.84 2.50 39.07
N LEU A 923 -30.65 2.29 38.47
CA LEU A 923 -29.86 3.34 37.87
C LEU A 923 -30.56 3.96 36.65
N LYS A 924 -30.57 5.29 36.61
CA LYS A 924 -30.99 6.09 35.46
C LYS A 924 -29.81 6.89 34.94
N PHE A 925 -29.76 7.13 33.64
CA PHE A 925 -28.66 7.83 32.98
C PHE A 925 -29.09 9.21 32.49
N HIS A 926 -28.18 10.18 32.44
CA HIS A 926 -28.51 11.51 31.88
C HIS A 926 -28.62 11.48 30.36
N THR A 927 -27.80 10.66 29.70
CA THR A 927 -27.82 10.42 28.24
C THR A 927 -28.28 9.00 27.91
N ASN A 928 -28.54 8.69 26.65
CA ASN A 928 -28.96 7.35 26.26
C ASN A 928 -27.78 6.37 26.34
N VAL A 929 -28.02 5.19 26.89
CA VAL A 929 -27.04 4.12 26.99
C VAL A 929 -27.48 2.96 26.10
N GLU A 930 -26.59 2.50 25.21
CA GLU A 930 -26.80 1.30 24.41
C GLU A 930 -25.83 0.19 24.83
N LEU A 931 -26.36 -0.98 25.19
CA LEU A 931 -25.60 -2.22 25.32
C LEU A 931 -25.87 -3.07 24.08
N VAL A 932 -24.83 -3.44 23.34
CA VAL A 932 -24.97 -4.10 22.04
C VAL A 932 -24.14 -5.37 21.96
N ALA A 933 -24.79 -6.51 21.73
CA ALA A 933 -24.10 -7.75 21.40
C ALA A 933 -24.16 -7.96 19.88
N PHE A 934 -23.00 -7.89 19.22
CA PHE A 934 -22.88 -8.04 17.77
C PHE A 934 -22.85 -9.50 17.33
N ALA A 935 -23.25 -9.72 16.08
CA ALA A 935 -23.01 -10.97 15.35
C ALA A 935 -22.24 -10.70 14.05
N GLY A 936 -21.62 -11.74 13.52
CA GLY A 936 -20.79 -11.66 12.32
C GLY A 936 -19.51 -10.87 12.52
N GLU A 937 -19.05 -10.69 13.76
CA GLU A 937 -17.67 -10.24 14.03
C GLU A 937 -16.73 -11.18 13.30
N GLU A 938 -16.95 -12.48 13.53
CA GLU A 938 -16.06 -13.57 13.18
C GLU A 938 -15.95 -13.83 11.66
N GLN A 939 -16.77 -13.12 10.86
CA GLN A 939 -16.74 -13.11 9.39
C GLN A 939 -16.32 -11.74 8.82
N GLY A 940 -15.66 -10.92 9.65
CA GLY A 940 -15.08 -9.63 9.29
C GLY A 940 -15.95 -8.42 9.67
N LEU A 941 -16.42 -8.36 10.92
CA LEU A 941 -17.16 -7.24 11.53
C LEU A 941 -18.48 -6.90 10.82
N LEU A 942 -19.21 -7.89 10.31
CA LEU A 942 -20.36 -7.66 9.42
C LEU A 942 -21.53 -6.99 10.15
N GLY A 943 -21.86 -7.42 11.36
CA GLY A 943 -22.94 -6.84 12.17
C GLY A 943 -22.64 -5.43 12.64
N SER A 944 -21.46 -5.18 13.19
CA SER A 944 -21.06 -3.83 13.62
C SER A 944 -20.85 -2.87 12.44
N LYS A 945 -20.31 -3.33 11.29
CA LYS A 945 -20.26 -2.51 10.06
C LYS A 945 -21.64 -2.16 9.54
N ALA A 946 -22.66 -3.00 9.75
CA ALA A 946 -24.03 -2.64 9.41
C ALA A 946 -24.57 -1.59 10.40
N TYR A 947 -24.47 -1.85 11.72
CA TYR A 947 -25.03 -0.94 12.72
C TYR A 947 -24.32 0.42 12.77
N ALA A 948 -22.99 0.47 12.71
CA ALA A 948 -22.26 1.74 12.64
C ALA A 948 -22.62 2.57 11.39
N ARG A 949 -22.90 1.92 10.25
CA ARG A 949 -23.40 2.61 9.04
C ARG A 949 -24.87 3.06 9.18
N GLU A 950 -25.73 2.29 9.85
CA GLU A 950 -27.10 2.70 10.19
C GLU A 950 -27.09 3.95 11.09
N LEU A 951 -26.29 3.92 12.16
CA LEU A 951 -26.05 5.06 13.06
C LEU A 951 -25.54 6.28 12.29
N ARG A 952 -24.55 6.11 11.40
CA ARG A 952 -24.01 7.21 10.60
C ARG A 952 -25.00 7.74 9.56
N ALA A 953 -25.81 6.89 8.96
CA ALA A 953 -26.83 7.28 7.99
C ALA A 953 -27.95 8.12 8.61
N ARG A 954 -28.21 7.98 9.92
CA ARG A 954 -29.16 8.79 10.70
C ARG A 954 -28.52 9.96 11.47
N ASP A 955 -27.26 10.30 11.19
CA ASP A 955 -26.43 11.30 11.90
C ASP A 955 -26.41 11.14 13.45
N ALA A 956 -26.51 9.89 13.94
CA ALA A 956 -26.62 9.61 15.38
C ALA A 956 -25.40 10.10 16.15
N ASN A 957 -25.62 10.76 17.29
CA ASN A 957 -24.56 11.33 18.12
C ASN A 957 -23.97 10.33 19.12
N VAL A 958 -23.19 9.35 18.64
CA VAL A 958 -22.43 8.46 19.52
C VAL A 958 -21.22 9.22 20.08
N THR A 959 -21.21 9.45 21.39
CA THR A 959 -20.16 10.20 22.10
C THR A 959 -19.07 9.31 22.65
N LEU A 960 -19.40 8.05 22.94
CA LEU A 960 -18.47 7.03 23.43
C LEU A 960 -18.89 5.66 22.90
N MET A 961 -17.92 4.86 22.44
CA MET A 961 -18.07 3.44 22.13
C MET A 961 -16.92 2.63 22.75
N ILE A 962 -17.24 1.57 23.49
CA ILE A 962 -16.25 0.63 24.03
C ILE A 962 -16.64 -0.80 23.67
N GLN A 963 -15.81 -1.48 22.88
CA GLN A 963 -15.88 -2.93 22.68
C GLN A 963 -15.14 -3.64 23.81
N ALA A 964 -15.80 -4.56 24.52
CA ALA A 964 -15.12 -5.71 25.09
C ALA A 964 -14.97 -6.78 23.99
N ASP A 965 -13.80 -7.37 23.90
CA ASP A 965 -13.56 -8.58 23.11
C ASP A 965 -12.37 -9.28 23.76
N MET A 966 -12.57 -10.54 24.18
CA MET A 966 -11.68 -11.38 24.99
C MET A 966 -11.22 -10.68 26.27
N LEU A 967 -11.82 -11.03 27.41
CA LEU A 967 -11.56 -10.42 28.72
C LEU A 967 -10.98 -11.39 29.76
N ALA A 968 -10.99 -12.70 29.51
CA ALA A 968 -10.83 -13.69 30.56
C ALA A 968 -9.43 -14.33 30.65
N TYR A 969 -8.66 -14.42 29.56
CA TYR A 969 -7.42 -15.17 29.58
C TYR A 969 -6.22 -14.34 30.03
N HIS A 970 -5.37 -14.93 30.86
CA HIS A 970 -4.00 -14.48 31.06
C HIS A 970 -3.06 -15.69 31.17
N ALA A 971 -1.82 -15.54 30.70
CA ALA A 971 -0.88 -16.64 30.70
C ALA A 971 -0.41 -16.98 32.13
N PRO A 972 0.03 -18.22 32.41
CA PRO A 972 0.49 -18.60 33.74
C PRO A 972 1.60 -17.67 34.28
N ASN A 973 1.40 -17.15 35.49
CA ASN A 973 2.24 -16.16 36.18
C ASN A 973 2.20 -14.73 35.61
N GLU A 974 1.34 -14.42 34.63
CA GLU A 974 1.00 -13.03 34.31
C GLU A 974 -0.07 -12.50 35.27
N PRO A 975 -0.01 -11.22 35.68
CA PRO A 975 -1.09 -10.59 36.44
C PRO A 975 -2.31 -10.32 35.54
N PRO A 976 -3.49 -10.05 36.13
CA PRO A 976 -4.63 -9.53 35.39
C PRO A 976 -4.28 -8.26 34.60
N GLN A 977 -4.75 -8.18 33.36
CA GLN A 977 -4.34 -7.15 32.39
C GLN A 977 -5.53 -6.49 31.69
N LEU A 978 -5.27 -5.33 31.10
CA LEU A 978 -6.18 -4.66 30.17
C LEU A 978 -5.35 -4.07 29.02
N GLY A 979 -5.53 -4.65 27.83
CA GLY A 979 -5.00 -4.14 26.57
C GLY A 979 -5.95 -3.12 25.94
N LEU A 980 -5.38 -1.99 25.51
CA LEU A 980 -6.03 -0.98 24.67
C LEU A 980 -5.43 -1.03 23.26
N PRO A 981 -6.20 -0.80 22.18
CA PRO A 981 -5.68 -0.97 20.82
C PRO A 981 -4.54 0.01 20.50
N GLU A 982 -3.42 -0.50 19.98
CA GLU A 982 -2.25 0.31 19.59
C GLU A 982 -2.51 1.14 18.31
N TYR A 983 -3.37 0.67 17.40
CA TYR A 983 -3.48 1.21 16.03
C TYR A 983 -4.87 1.72 15.62
N ILE A 984 -5.95 1.10 16.09
CA ILE A 984 -7.32 1.41 15.63
C ILE A 984 -8.15 1.79 16.85
N GLY A 985 -8.57 3.04 16.92
CA GLY A 985 -9.27 3.58 18.07
C GLY A 985 -9.04 5.07 18.25
N THR A 986 -9.70 5.63 19.25
CA THR A 986 -9.68 7.06 19.55
C THR A 986 -8.81 7.30 20.77
N PRO A 987 -7.61 7.91 20.64
CA PRO A 987 -6.64 7.99 21.73
C PRO A 987 -7.19 8.62 23.01
N GLU A 988 -8.07 9.62 22.89
CA GLU A 988 -8.72 10.30 24.01
C GLU A 988 -9.64 9.36 24.80
N VAL A 989 -10.28 8.41 24.12
CA VAL A 989 -11.13 7.38 24.74
C VAL A 989 -10.27 6.30 25.40
N ALA A 990 -9.18 5.88 24.76
CA ALA A 990 -8.22 4.95 25.36
C ALA A 990 -7.55 5.56 26.62
N GLU A 991 -7.24 6.86 26.59
CA GLU A 991 -6.70 7.58 27.75
C GLU A 991 -7.75 7.72 28.88
N LEU A 992 -9.02 7.96 28.55
CA LEU A 992 -10.12 7.94 29.52
C LEU A 992 -10.23 6.57 30.19
N VAL A 993 -10.27 5.47 29.42
CA VAL A 993 -10.33 4.10 29.94
C VAL A 993 -9.11 3.78 30.81
N THR A 994 -7.90 4.23 30.42
CA THR A 994 -6.67 4.11 31.24
C THR A 994 -6.82 4.80 32.59
N LYS A 995 -7.32 6.05 32.60
CA LYS A 995 -7.54 6.84 33.83
C LYS A 995 -8.60 6.20 34.73
N VAL A 996 -9.69 5.70 34.15
CA VAL A 996 -10.75 4.98 34.87
C VAL A 996 -10.21 3.68 35.46
N ALA A 997 -9.44 2.89 34.70
CA ALA A 997 -8.84 1.66 35.18
C ALA A 997 -7.94 1.89 36.42
N ALA A 998 -7.07 2.91 36.38
CA ALA A 998 -6.22 3.26 37.51
C ALA A 998 -6.98 3.64 38.81
N ILE A 999 -8.23 4.10 38.69
CA ILE A 999 -9.07 4.50 39.84
C ILE A 999 -9.93 3.33 40.34
N TYR A 1000 -10.56 2.59 39.42
CA TYR A 1000 -11.64 1.65 39.73
C TYR A 1000 -11.23 0.17 39.65
N SER A 1001 -10.13 -0.15 38.96
CA SER A 1001 -9.53 -1.50 38.95
C SER A 1001 -7.99 -1.43 38.93
N PRO A 1002 -7.33 -0.88 39.97
CA PRO A 1002 -5.87 -0.82 40.09
C PRO A 1002 -5.18 -2.20 40.17
N GLU A 1003 -5.96 -3.28 40.27
CA GLU A 1003 -5.50 -4.67 40.15
C GLU A 1003 -5.06 -5.02 38.70
N LEU A 1004 -5.48 -4.25 37.69
CA LEU A 1004 -5.17 -4.46 36.28
C LEU A 1004 -3.85 -3.80 35.86
N THR A 1005 -2.99 -4.58 35.20
CA THR A 1005 -1.87 -4.02 34.43
C THR A 1005 -2.38 -3.52 33.08
N VAL A 1006 -2.58 -2.20 32.97
CA VAL A 1006 -3.04 -1.55 31.73
C VAL A 1006 -1.87 -1.30 30.78
N GLY A 1007 -2.09 -1.57 29.49
CA GLY A 1007 -1.13 -1.25 28.44
C GLY A 1007 -1.74 -1.34 27.05
N TYR A 1008 -0.91 -1.34 26.01
CA TYR A 1008 -1.37 -1.44 24.63
C TYR A 1008 -1.29 -2.87 24.11
N THR A 1009 -2.25 -3.23 23.25
CA THR A 1009 -2.28 -4.48 22.50
C THR A 1009 -2.11 -4.21 21.01
N ALA A 1010 -1.29 -5.03 20.36
CA ALA A 1010 -1.20 -5.13 18.90
C ALA A 1010 -2.21 -6.16 18.33
N ALA A 1011 -3.04 -6.78 19.19
CA ALA A 1011 -4.20 -7.54 18.74
C ALA A 1011 -5.11 -6.61 17.95
N CYS A 1012 -5.41 -7.02 16.74
CA CYS A 1012 -6.28 -6.32 15.81
C CYS A 1012 -7.25 -7.37 15.23
N CYS A 1013 -8.53 -7.08 15.10
CA CYS A 1013 -9.28 -5.90 15.54
C CYS A 1013 -10.74 -6.34 15.68
N SER A 1014 -11.53 -5.61 16.48
CA SER A 1014 -12.91 -5.97 16.81
C SER A 1014 -13.91 -4.87 16.40
N ASP A 1015 -15.17 -4.98 16.81
CA ASP A 1015 -16.28 -4.12 16.37
C ASP A 1015 -16.06 -2.61 16.60
N HIS A 1016 -15.22 -2.22 17.55
CA HIS A 1016 -14.79 -0.82 17.73
C HIS A 1016 -14.23 -0.19 16.45
N GLN A 1017 -13.56 -0.99 15.60
CA GLN A 1017 -13.06 -0.56 14.29
C GLN A 1017 -14.20 -0.04 13.41
N SER A 1018 -15.36 -0.71 13.43
CA SER A 1018 -16.52 -0.33 12.61
C SER A 1018 -17.04 1.07 12.97
N PHE A 1019 -17.00 1.43 14.25
CA PHE A 1019 -17.39 2.75 14.76
C PHE A 1019 -16.33 3.81 14.49
N HIS A 1020 -15.06 3.49 14.78
CA HIS A 1020 -13.93 4.38 14.48
C HIS A 1020 -13.88 4.76 12.99
N GLN A 1021 -14.12 3.80 12.09
CA GLN A 1021 -14.19 4.02 10.65
C GLN A 1021 -15.38 4.91 10.19
N GLN A 1022 -16.40 5.12 11.03
CA GLN A 1022 -17.49 6.08 10.76
C GLN A 1022 -17.25 7.45 11.42
N GLY A 1023 -16.12 7.64 12.12
CA GLY A 1023 -15.77 8.89 12.81
C GLY A 1023 -16.34 9.04 14.22
N TYR A 1024 -16.71 7.92 14.86
CA TYR A 1024 -17.17 7.88 16.25
C TYR A 1024 -16.00 7.66 17.25
N PRO A 1025 -16.03 8.29 18.43
CA PRO A 1025 -15.08 8.02 19.51
C PRO A 1025 -15.24 6.57 20.01
N ALA A 1026 -14.31 5.71 19.62
CA ALA A 1026 -14.36 4.27 19.87
C ALA A 1026 -13.02 3.71 20.35
N THR A 1027 -13.05 2.71 21.24
CA THR A 1027 -11.90 1.90 21.67
C THR A 1027 -12.31 0.45 21.94
N GLN A 1028 -11.33 -0.44 22.08
CA GLN A 1028 -11.50 -1.77 22.67
C GLN A 1028 -10.90 -1.82 24.08
N VAL A 1029 -11.42 -2.72 24.91
CA VAL A 1029 -10.75 -3.32 26.06
C VAL A 1029 -10.55 -4.81 25.76
N PHE A 1030 -9.32 -5.28 25.93
CA PHE A 1030 -8.86 -6.63 25.64
C PHE A 1030 -8.13 -7.19 26.87
N GLU A 1031 -8.06 -8.50 27.02
CA GLU A 1031 -7.53 -9.22 28.18
C GLU A 1031 -6.05 -8.96 28.50
N ARG A 1032 -5.24 -8.57 27.51
CA ARG A 1032 -3.77 -8.59 27.64
C ARG A 1032 -3.07 -7.37 27.05
N ALA A 1033 -2.10 -6.83 27.79
CA ALA A 1033 -1.25 -5.73 27.33
C ALA A 1033 -0.11 -6.26 26.42
N GLY A 1034 -0.49 -6.89 25.31
CA GLY A 1034 0.41 -7.59 24.40
C GLY A 1034 -0.37 -8.38 23.34
N PRO A 1035 0.29 -9.20 22.50
CA PRO A 1035 -0.41 -10.02 21.51
C PRO A 1035 -1.34 -11.03 22.18
N ILE A 1036 -2.34 -11.52 21.43
CA ILE A 1036 -3.19 -12.65 21.83
C ILE A 1036 -2.30 -13.81 22.28
N ALA A 1037 -2.58 -14.34 23.47
CA ALA A 1037 -1.81 -15.44 24.08
C ALA A 1037 -2.69 -16.65 24.43
N ASP A 1038 -4.01 -16.52 24.35
CA ASP A 1038 -4.94 -17.59 24.63
C ASP A 1038 -4.75 -18.77 23.65
N PRO A 1039 -4.36 -19.96 24.14
CA PRO A 1039 -4.19 -21.13 23.28
C PRO A 1039 -5.51 -21.65 22.69
N MET A 1040 -6.66 -21.25 23.24
CA MET A 1040 -7.99 -21.65 22.77
C MET A 1040 -8.67 -20.60 21.87
N TYR A 1041 -8.00 -19.50 21.52
CA TYR A 1041 -8.52 -18.52 20.56
C TYR A 1041 -8.97 -19.21 19.25
N HIS A 1042 -10.19 -18.92 18.78
CA HIS A 1042 -10.84 -19.62 17.67
C HIS A 1042 -10.87 -21.17 17.76
N ASN A 1043 -10.93 -21.74 18.96
CA ASN A 1043 -10.88 -23.20 19.19
C ASN A 1043 -12.20 -23.73 19.76
N SER A 1044 -12.56 -24.96 19.38
CA SER A 1044 -13.68 -25.70 19.99
C SER A 1044 -13.45 -26.06 21.48
N GLY A 1045 -12.24 -25.87 22.00
CA GLY A 1045 -11.89 -25.93 23.42
C GLY A 1045 -12.04 -24.61 24.17
N ASP A 1046 -12.50 -23.52 23.53
CA ASP A 1046 -12.75 -22.25 24.23
C ASP A 1046 -14.01 -22.31 25.10
N VAL A 1047 -13.82 -22.68 26.36
CA VAL A 1047 -14.86 -22.82 27.38
C VAL A 1047 -14.45 -22.06 28.64
N SER A 1048 -15.36 -21.88 29.61
CA SER A 1048 -15.05 -21.14 30.84
C SER A 1048 -14.37 -21.99 31.92
N ASP A 1049 -14.60 -23.30 31.95
CA ASP A 1049 -13.91 -24.22 32.85
C ASP A 1049 -12.57 -24.70 32.26
N ARG A 1050 -11.56 -23.82 32.24
CA ARG A 1050 -10.20 -24.15 31.78
C ARG A 1050 -9.09 -23.32 32.43
N PRO A 1051 -7.84 -23.82 32.47
CA PRO A 1051 -6.70 -23.07 32.97
C PRO A 1051 -6.49 -21.74 32.21
N GLY A 1052 -6.28 -20.66 32.97
CA GLY A 1052 -6.03 -19.32 32.45
C GLY A 1052 -7.28 -18.44 32.29
N TYR A 1053 -8.49 -19.01 32.31
CA TYR A 1053 -9.73 -18.25 32.30
C TYR A 1053 -10.02 -17.69 33.72
N ASP A 1054 -9.78 -16.40 33.94
CA ASP A 1054 -9.97 -15.74 35.25
C ASP A 1054 -11.19 -14.82 35.28
N PHE A 1055 -12.22 -15.24 36.02
CA PHE A 1055 -13.41 -14.44 36.30
C PHE A 1055 -13.11 -13.14 37.08
N ASN A 1056 -11.99 -13.04 37.81
CA ASN A 1056 -11.61 -11.78 38.44
C ASN A 1056 -11.15 -10.77 37.40
N GLN A 1057 -10.31 -11.14 36.43
CA GLN A 1057 -9.95 -10.29 35.29
C GLN A 1057 -11.21 -9.81 34.53
N VAL A 1058 -12.13 -10.71 34.18
CA VAL A 1058 -13.42 -10.32 33.54
C VAL A 1058 -14.16 -9.29 34.39
N ARG A 1059 -14.30 -9.53 35.70
CA ARG A 1059 -14.95 -8.58 36.63
C ARG A 1059 -14.21 -7.25 36.74
N TYR A 1060 -12.89 -7.26 36.73
CA TYR A 1060 -12.07 -6.04 36.80
C TYR A 1060 -12.22 -5.21 35.53
N VAL A 1061 -12.18 -5.81 34.34
CA VAL A 1061 -12.42 -5.08 33.08
C VAL A 1061 -13.89 -4.58 33.02
N SER A 1062 -14.85 -5.39 33.48
CA SER A 1062 -16.26 -4.99 33.59
C SER A 1062 -16.46 -3.76 34.51
N ARG A 1063 -15.73 -3.68 35.64
CA ARG A 1063 -15.71 -2.49 36.51
C ARG A 1063 -15.21 -1.25 35.76
N VAL A 1064 -14.18 -1.38 34.92
CA VAL A 1064 -13.64 -0.27 34.12
C VAL A 1064 -14.65 0.18 33.05
N GLN A 1065 -15.25 -0.76 32.32
CA GLN A 1065 -16.30 -0.47 31.34
C GLN A 1065 -17.48 0.25 32.00
N PHE A 1066 -17.99 -0.28 33.12
CA PHE A 1066 -19.13 0.32 33.82
C PHE A 1066 -18.80 1.69 34.43
N ALA A 1067 -17.62 1.86 35.04
CA ALA A 1067 -17.19 3.16 35.53
C ALA A 1067 -17.04 4.20 34.40
N THR A 1068 -16.57 3.78 33.22
CA THR A 1068 -16.45 4.66 32.05
C THR A 1068 -17.83 5.03 31.50
N LEU A 1069 -18.77 4.08 31.45
CA LEU A 1069 -20.17 4.31 31.11
C LEU A 1069 -20.80 5.34 32.06
N LEU A 1070 -20.70 5.12 33.37
CA LEU A 1070 -21.25 6.03 34.39
C LEU A 1070 -20.65 7.45 34.29
N HIS A 1071 -19.35 7.55 34.00
CA HIS A 1071 -18.67 8.84 33.83
C HIS A 1071 -19.11 9.57 32.56
N ALA A 1072 -19.23 8.87 31.43
CA ALA A 1072 -19.57 9.48 30.14
C ALA A 1072 -21.07 9.74 29.98
N ALA A 1073 -21.92 8.89 30.56
CA ALA A 1073 -23.37 8.97 30.38
C ALA A 1073 -24.05 9.92 31.35
N GLY A 1074 -23.43 10.19 32.52
CA GLY A 1074 -24.07 10.78 33.69
C GLY A 1074 -25.09 9.82 34.31
N PHE A 1075 -25.27 9.85 35.63
CA PHE A 1075 -26.21 8.93 36.29
C PHE A 1075 -26.85 9.49 37.56
N GLU A 1076 -28.02 8.95 37.86
CA GLU A 1076 -28.79 9.12 39.09
C GLU A 1076 -29.15 7.74 39.64
N LEU A 1077 -29.10 7.58 40.96
CA LEU A 1077 -29.76 6.46 41.63
C LEU A 1077 -31.24 6.81 41.76
N SER A 1078 -32.14 5.84 41.59
CA SER A 1078 -33.51 6.01 42.04
C SER A 1078 -33.51 6.33 43.53
N GLU A 1079 -34.20 7.39 43.93
CA GLU A 1079 -34.62 7.54 45.33
C GLU A 1079 -35.34 6.25 45.72
N ALA A 1080 -34.85 5.58 46.76
CA ALA A 1080 -35.56 4.45 47.33
C ALA A 1080 -36.77 5.03 48.07
N ASP A 1081 -37.96 4.54 47.74
CA ASP A 1081 -39.09 4.64 48.66
C ASP A 1081 -38.67 3.90 49.96
N ASP A 1082 -38.61 4.64 51.08
CA ASP A 1082 -38.23 4.17 52.43
C ASP A 1082 -39.12 3.02 52.97
#